data_AF-A0AA37UWR4-F1
#
_entry.id   AF-A0AA37UWR4-F1
#
_cell.length_a   1.000
_cell.length_b   1.000
_cell.length_c   1.000
_cell.angle_alpha   90.00
_cell.angle_beta   90.00
_cell.angle_gamma   90.00
#
_symmetry.space_group_name_H-M   'P 1'
#
loop_
_entity.id
_entity.type
_entity.pdbx_description
1 polymer ?
#
loop_
_entity_poly.entity_id
_entity_poly.type
_entity_poly.pdbx_seq_one_letter_code
_entity_poly.pdbx_strand_id
1 'polypeptide(L)'
;MIEAALAQLEHLVSWPDLQRVHGDYHLGQVLHAGDRWLAIDFEGEPMRPLAERSLPDLALRDVAGMLRSFDYAGGSAEHAGTPARDWVSAASAAFLDGYSEALASGTVDGGSLADDPLLRALELDKALYEVVYENRNRPDWLPIPLAALDRLLPDVEVDVAPPATTEGTAVTTPHADPTGPTPAEPTTPATPTTPAAPTTPTATPTATPDAQPQPVDHATVGALARGEHPLPHDVLGAHVTDGVVTFRTRRPLAQSVTYRVLRPTGDVVEVEAVHEVDGIWVAALAAEEVPDYRIEVVYDGAASVVDDPYRFLPTLGDVDRHLLGEGRHERLWDVLGSHVRTFDSALGQVHGTSFAVWAPNAGAVRVIGDFNGWDGPAGAMRSLGSTGVWEVFVPDAGEGSRYKYQIRGADGVWRDKADPMARATEVPPSTASVVTASSYAWGDDAWMTARAATDPHSGPMSVYELHLGSWKKDLTYLEAADQLVEYLTWTGFTHVELMPLAEHPFGGSWGYQVTSYYAPTARFGSPDELRHLIDRLHQAGIGVIMDWVPAHFPKDSWALASFDGTPLYEHPDPRRGEQKDWGTYVFNFGRTEVRNFLVANAAYWLQEFHVDGLRVDAVASMLYLDYSREAGQWEPNVHGGRENLEAISLLQEANAVAYRVAPGAVMIAEESTSFPGVTTPTSAGGLGFGLKWNMGWMNDTLRYVHEDPINRRYHHGELTFSLVYAFSEQFLLPLSHDEVVHGKGSLYGKMPGDHREKLAGVRGLLAYQWAHPGKQLLFMGQEFAQSAEWNEERGLDWWHMDDPGHRGVAELVRRLNEVYRDHPALWGQDFSPAGFRWLDANDGDRNVLAFQRTAGDDVVIVVQSFSGQTIEDYRVGLPGGGRWTEVLNTDADLYGGWGVGNLGSVEAVEHSHHGEAHSATLRVPAFGAVWLVREPVED
;
A
#
# COMPACT_ATOMS: atom_id res chain seq x y z
N MET A 1 20.31 -31.01 21.32
CA MET A 1 20.39 -30.09 22.49
C MET A 1 19.02 -29.54 22.84
N ILE A 2 18.32 -28.84 21.92
CA ILE A 2 16.95 -28.35 22.15
C ILE A 2 15.97 -29.48 22.51
N GLU A 3 15.98 -30.60 21.78
CA GLU A 3 15.13 -31.76 22.09
C GLU A 3 15.39 -32.32 23.51
N ALA A 4 16.63 -32.27 24.00
CA ALA A 4 16.97 -32.72 25.36
C ALA A 4 16.46 -31.75 26.44
N ALA A 5 16.43 -30.44 26.14
CA ALA A 5 15.82 -29.45 27.02
C ALA A 5 14.28 -29.58 27.04
N LEU A 6 13.66 -29.84 25.89
CA LEU A 6 12.22 -30.06 25.79
C LEU A 6 11.76 -31.38 26.43
N ALA A 7 12.57 -32.43 26.39
CA ALA A 7 12.27 -33.72 27.04
C ALA A 7 12.05 -33.58 28.56
N GLN A 8 12.65 -32.57 29.21
CA GLN A 8 12.42 -32.31 30.64
C GLN A 8 10.98 -31.82 30.93
N LEU A 9 10.30 -31.24 29.94
CA LEU A 9 8.91 -30.79 30.06
C LEU A 9 7.92 -31.95 30.02
N GLU A 10 8.27 -33.08 29.38
CA GLU A 10 7.40 -34.28 29.29
C GLU A 10 7.15 -34.91 30.67
N HIS A 11 7.96 -34.57 31.67
CA HIS A 11 7.84 -35.06 33.05
C HIS A 11 7.09 -34.10 33.99
N LEU A 12 6.58 -32.97 33.48
CA LEU A 12 5.74 -32.06 34.26
C LEU A 12 4.38 -32.70 34.53
N VAL A 13 4.10 -33.01 35.79
CA VAL A 13 2.86 -33.70 36.24
C VAL A 13 1.66 -32.74 36.26
N SER A 14 1.90 -31.43 36.32
CA SER A 14 0.88 -30.38 36.31
C SER A 14 1.42 -29.08 35.72
N TRP A 15 0.60 -28.38 34.93
CA TRP A 15 0.91 -27.07 34.36
C TRP A 15 0.43 -25.94 35.29
N PRO A 16 1.16 -24.81 35.40
CA PRO A 16 0.66 -23.63 36.10
C PRO A 16 -0.60 -23.08 35.45
N ASP A 17 -1.48 -22.47 36.24
CA ASP A 17 -2.67 -21.80 35.73
C ASP A 17 -2.30 -20.63 34.81
N LEU A 18 -2.99 -20.55 33.67
CA LEU A 18 -2.85 -19.42 32.75
C LEU A 18 -3.55 -18.19 33.32
N GLN A 19 -2.90 -17.03 33.24
CA GLN A 19 -3.44 -15.76 33.70
C GLN A 19 -3.08 -14.65 32.72
N ARG A 20 -3.69 -13.47 32.88
CA ARG A 20 -3.28 -12.33 32.08
C ARG A 20 -1.86 -11.91 32.49
N VAL A 21 -0.96 -11.87 31.53
CA VAL A 21 0.44 -11.47 31.70
C VAL A 21 0.74 -10.20 30.90
N HIS A 22 1.88 -9.57 31.13
CA HIS A 22 2.34 -8.47 30.29
C HIS A 22 2.74 -8.98 28.90
N GLY A 23 3.40 -10.13 28.81
CA GLY A 23 3.77 -10.81 27.55
C GLY A 23 5.07 -10.29 26.90
N ASP A 24 5.61 -9.18 27.40
CA ASP A 24 6.90 -8.60 27.00
C ASP A 24 7.47 -7.72 28.13
N TYR A 25 7.40 -8.22 29.38
CA TYR A 25 7.87 -7.47 30.54
C TYR A 25 9.39 -7.43 30.61
N HIS A 26 9.99 -6.24 30.70
CA HIS A 26 11.44 -6.08 30.77
C HIS A 26 11.89 -4.87 31.59
N LEU A 27 13.17 -4.81 31.99
CA LEU A 27 13.73 -3.79 32.88
C LEU A 27 13.46 -2.35 32.43
N GLY A 28 13.46 -2.09 31.12
CA GLY A 28 13.15 -0.76 30.55
C GLY A 28 11.74 -0.23 30.86
N GLN A 29 10.82 -1.08 31.32
CA GLN A 29 9.44 -0.72 31.67
C GLN A 29 9.26 -0.53 33.18
N VAL A 30 10.34 -0.57 33.96
CA VAL A 30 10.32 -0.49 35.42
C VAL A 30 11.01 0.79 35.87
N LEU A 31 10.25 1.67 36.54
CA LEU A 31 10.73 2.94 37.07
C LEU A 31 10.78 2.92 38.60
N HIS A 32 11.91 3.35 39.17
CA HIS A 32 12.06 3.55 40.61
C HIS A 32 11.65 4.97 41.00
N ALA A 33 10.51 5.12 41.68
CA ALA A 33 9.98 6.41 42.12
C ALA A 33 10.08 6.56 43.65
N GLY A 34 11.30 6.64 44.16
CA GLY A 34 11.55 6.86 45.60
C GLY A 34 11.49 5.57 46.41
N ASP A 35 10.36 5.29 47.06
CA ASP A 35 10.12 4.10 47.90
C ASP A 35 9.27 3.03 47.21
N ARG A 36 8.95 3.22 45.91
CA ARG A 36 8.10 2.34 45.13
C ARG A 36 8.65 2.10 43.72
N TRP A 37 8.31 0.94 43.17
CA TRP A 37 8.52 0.59 41.78
C TRP A 37 7.23 0.77 40.98
N LEU A 38 7.35 1.26 39.76
CA LEU A 38 6.25 1.50 38.83
C LEU A 38 6.52 0.74 37.53
N ALA A 39 5.54 -0.02 37.05
CA ALA A 39 5.50 -0.44 35.66
C ALA A 39 4.87 0.68 34.83
N ILE A 40 5.55 1.13 33.77
CA ILE A 40 5.15 2.30 32.97
C ILE A 40 4.52 1.93 31.61
N ASP A 41 4.53 0.65 31.26
CA ASP A 41 4.02 0.09 30.01
C ASP A 41 3.19 -1.16 30.32
N PHE A 42 2.13 -1.39 29.53
CA PHE A 42 1.23 -2.54 29.61
C PHE A 42 0.76 -2.98 28.21
N GLU A 43 1.43 -2.56 27.14
CA GLU A 43 1.00 -2.81 25.75
C GLU A 43 1.28 -4.24 25.26
N GLY A 44 2.10 -5.00 26.00
CA GLY A 44 2.56 -6.34 25.66
C GLY A 44 3.39 -6.39 24.38
N GLU A 45 3.64 -7.59 23.85
CA GLU A 45 4.51 -7.79 22.68
C GLU A 45 3.96 -7.04 21.44
N PRO A 46 4.61 -5.97 20.96
CA PRO A 46 4.10 -5.09 19.90
C PRO A 46 3.88 -5.80 18.56
N MET A 47 4.55 -6.93 18.35
CA MET A 47 4.46 -7.73 17.12
C MET A 47 3.25 -8.67 17.10
N ARG A 48 2.58 -8.92 18.24
CA ARG A 48 1.37 -9.76 18.27
C ARG A 48 0.10 -8.93 18.05
N PRO A 49 -0.95 -9.46 17.39
CA PRO A 49 -2.25 -8.81 17.33
C PRO A 49 -2.83 -8.54 18.72
N LEU A 50 -3.60 -7.46 18.89
CA LEU A 50 -4.20 -7.08 20.19
C LEU A 50 -5.04 -8.21 20.81
N ALA A 51 -5.73 -8.99 19.97
CA ALA A 51 -6.51 -10.15 20.41
C ALA A 51 -5.62 -11.20 21.09
N GLU A 52 -4.43 -11.47 20.54
CA GLU A 52 -3.47 -12.42 21.11
C GLU A 52 -2.79 -11.88 22.36
N ARG A 53 -2.50 -10.57 22.45
CA ARG A 53 -1.94 -9.94 23.65
C ARG A 53 -2.86 -10.01 24.87
N SER A 54 -4.16 -10.24 24.64
CA SER A 54 -5.16 -10.34 25.71
C SER A 54 -5.40 -11.78 26.21
N LEU A 55 -4.83 -12.78 25.54
CA LEU A 55 -5.00 -14.18 25.92
C LEU A 55 -4.24 -14.48 27.23
N PRO A 56 -4.84 -15.28 28.14
CA PRO A 56 -4.11 -15.78 29.30
C PRO A 56 -2.90 -16.62 28.88
N ASP A 57 -1.76 -16.40 29.55
CA ASP A 57 -0.51 -17.14 29.34
C ASP A 57 0.14 -17.44 30.70
N LEU A 58 1.29 -18.12 30.69
CA LEU A 58 2.09 -18.42 31.86
C LEU A 58 2.79 -17.15 32.38
N ALA A 59 2.62 -16.84 33.67
CA ALA A 59 3.31 -15.72 34.31
C ALA A 59 4.85 -15.82 34.24
N LEU A 60 5.37 -17.04 34.10
CA LEU A 60 6.80 -17.28 33.87
C LEU A 60 7.32 -16.68 32.57
N ARG A 61 6.45 -16.35 31.59
CA ARG A 61 6.87 -15.65 30.37
C ARG A 61 7.39 -14.24 30.67
N ASP A 62 6.76 -13.53 31.61
CA ASP A 62 7.23 -12.21 32.05
C ASP A 62 8.53 -12.32 32.87
N VAL A 63 8.69 -13.41 33.62
CA VAL A 63 9.93 -13.71 34.34
C VAL A 63 11.08 -13.91 33.34
N ALA A 64 10.87 -14.72 32.31
CA ALA A 64 11.85 -14.94 31.24
C ALA A 64 12.22 -13.63 30.52
N GLY A 65 11.23 -12.79 30.18
CA GLY A 65 11.47 -11.47 29.58
C GLY A 65 12.34 -10.56 30.45
N MET A 66 12.06 -10.51 31.76
CA MET A 66 12.84 -9.71 32.69
C MET A 66 14.29 -10.22 32.81
N LEU A 67 14.49 -11.54 32.91
CA LEU A 67 15.84 -12.13 32.98
C LEU A 67 16.66 -11.81 31.73
N ARG A 68 16.07 -11.94 30.54
CA ARG A 68 16.72 -11.57 29.28
C ARG A 68 17.07 -10.08 29.25
N SER A 69 16.24 -9.22 29.82
CA SER A 69 16.53 -7.79 29.88
C SER A 69 17.75 -7.44 30.75
N PHE A 70 18.08 -8.24 31.77
CA PHE A 70 19.32 -8.09 32.52
C PHE A 70 20.54 -8.44 31.67
N ASP A 71 20.46 -9.47 30.84
CA ASP A 71 21.52 -9.81 29.88
C ASP A 71 21.78 -8.65 28.91
N TYR A 72 20.73 -7.94 28.45
CA TYR A 72 20.88 -6.75 27.61
C TYR A 72 21.42 -5.53 28.35
N ALA A 73 21.02 -5.31 29.61
CA ALA A 73 21.58 -4.24 30.44
C ALA A 73 23.08 -4.48 30.70
N GLY A 74 23.45 -5.74 30.96
CA GLY A 74 24.85 -6.15 31.09
C GLY A 74 25.62 -6.00 29.78
N GLY A 75 25.06 -6.44 28.66
CA GLY A 75 25.65 -6.28 27.33
C GLY A 75 25.88 -4.82 26.95
N SER A 76 24.94 -3.93 27.28
CA SER A 76 25.09 -2.48 27.09
C SER A 76 26.25 -1.91 27.92
N ALA A 77 26.37 -2.32 29.19
CA ALA A 77 27.48 -1.93 30.05
C ALA A 77 28.83 -2.47 29.55
N GLU A 78 28.88 -3.72 29.08
CA GLU A 78 30.09 -4.32 28.48
C GLU A 78 30.49 -3.62 27.18
N HIS A 79 29.51 -3.21 26.36
CA HIS A 79 29.75 -2.40 25.16
C HIS A 79 30.34 -1.02 25.49
N ALA A 80 29.97 -0.45 26.64
CA ALA A 80 30.55 0.76 27.19
C ALA A 80 31.88 0.52 27.96
N GLY A 81 32.43 -0.69 27.92
CA GLY A 81 33.72 -1.04 28.55
C GLY A 81 33.65 -1.34 30.04
N THR A 82 32.45 -1.56 30.60
CA THR A 82 32.23 -1.89 32.02
C THR A 82 31.89 -3.37 32.17
N PRO A 83 32.70 -4.19 32.85
CA PRO A 83 32.38 -5.60 33.12
C PRO A 83 31.09 -5.71 33.93
N ALA A 84 30.11 -6.49 33.45
CA ALA A 84 28.78 -6.54 34.07
C ALA A 84 28.25 -7.96 34.35
N ARG A 85 28.98 -9.03 34.00
CA ARG A 85 28.52 -10.43 34.19
C ARG A 85 28.13 -10.79 35.62
N ASP A 86 28.92 -10.34 36.59
CA ASP A 86 28.65 -10.59 38.01
C ASP A 86 27.37 -9.85 38.46
N TRP A 87 27.14 -8.65 37.92
CA TRP A 87 25.93 -7.88 38.17
C TRP A 87 24.71 -8.56 37.56
N VAL A 88 24.78 -9.04 36.31
CA VAL A 88 23.69 -9.78 35.65
C VAL A 88 23.33 -11.01 36.46
N SER A 89 24.33 -11.80 36.87
CA SER A 89 24.12 -13.01 37.67
C SER A 89 23.45 -12.69 39.02
N ALA A 90 23.91 -11.63 39.70
CA ALA A 90 23.35 -11.20 40.96
C ALA A 90 21.92 -10.62 40.83
N ALA A 91 21.65 -9.86 39.76
CA ALA A 91 20.34 -9.28 39.48
C ALA A 91 19.30 -10.37 39.16
N SER A 92 19.67 -11.33 38.31
CA SER A 92 18.84 -12.48 37.97
C SER A 92 18.51 -13.33 39.20
N ALA A 93 19.52 -13.63 40.04
CA ALA A 93 19.31 -14.37 41.28
C ALA A 93 18.38 -13.62 42.25
N ALA A 94 18.63 -12.33 42.49
CA ALA A 94 17.81 -11.52 43.37
C ALA A 94 16.36 -11.38 42.87
N PHE A 95 16.16 -11.27 41.56
CA PHE A 95 14.83 -11.23 40.95
C PHE A 95 14.08 -12.55 41.13
N LEU A 96 14.74 -13.68 40.89
CA LEU A 96 14.15 -15.01 41.08
C LEU A 96 13.82 -15.30 42.55
N ASP A 97 14.71 -14.91 43.47
CA ASP A 97 14.46 -15.04 44.91
C ASP A 97 13.25 -14.21 45.33
N GLY A 98 13.18 -12.93 44.93
CA GLY A 98 12.04 -12.06 45.23
C GLY A 98 10.73 -12.54 44.62
N TYR A 99 10.78 -13.06 43.39
CA TYR A 99 9.60 -13.63 42.73
C TYR A 99 9.13 -14.92 43.42
N SER A 100 10.06 -15.77 43.85
CA SER A 100 9.78 -16.99 44.63
C SER A 100 9.15 -16.66 45.98
N GLU A 101 9.66 -15.65 46.70
CA GLU A 101 9.08 -15.18 47.97
C GLU A 101 7.64 -14.66 47.79
N ALA A 102 7.35 -13.96 46.70
CA ALA A 102 6.01 -13.50 46.37
C ALA A 102 5.04 -14.66 46.07
N LEU A 103 5.52 -15.70 45.37
CA LEU A 103 4.74 -16.91 45.04
C LEU A 103 4.48 -17.83 46.23
N ALA A 104 5.35 -17.84 47.25
CA ALA A 104 5.14 -18.62 48.49
C ALA A 104 3.88 -18.20 49.27
N SER A 105 3.23 -17.10 48.88
CA SER A 105 1.89 -16.70 49.35
C SER A 105 0.71 -17.38 48.60
N GLY A 106 0.99 -18.20 47.58
CA GLY A 106 0.01 -19.01 46.84
C GLY A 106 0.64 -19.87 45.73
N THR A 107 0.78 -21.17 46.00
CA THR A 107 0.95 -22.31 45.04
C THR A 107 2.10 -22.27 44.03
N VAL A 108 3.28 -22.80 44.39
CA VAL A 108 4.14 -23.67 43.55
C VAL A 108 4.86 -24.66 44.49
N ASP A 109 4.90 -25.95 44.12
CA ASP A 109 5.56 -27.03 44.88
C ASP A 109 7.08 -26.79 45.01
N GLY A 110 7.51 -26.21 46.13
CA GLY A 110 8.79 -26.45 46.85
C GLY A 110 10.15 -26.43 46.12
N GLY A 111 10.23 -26.11 44.82
CA GLY A 111 11.46 -26.08 44.02
C GLY A 111 12.03 -24.67 43.81
N SER A 112 13.32 -24.60 43.50
CA SER A 112 13.98 -23.34 43.08
C SER A 112 13.54 -22.97 41.67
N LEU A 113 13.01 -21.76 41.47
CA LEU A 113 12.66 -21.24 40.14
C LEU A 113 13.86 -21.18 39.19
N ALA A 114 15.09 -21.04 39.72
CA ALA A 114 16.30 -21.03 38.92
C ALA A 114 16.57 -22.37 38.20
N ASP A 115 16.03 -23.47 38.73
CA ASP A 115 16.17 -24.82 38.17
C ASP A 115 14.87 -25.32 37.51
N ASP A 116 13.89 -24.43 37.30
CA ASP A 116 12.58 -24.78 36.74
C ASP A 116 12.69 -25.05 35.22
N PRO A 117 12.32 -26.27 34.76
CA PRO A 117 12.47 -26.64 33.36
C PRO A 117 11.52 -25.85 32.43
N LEU A 118 10.37 -25.39 32.92
CA LEU A 118 9.42 -24.58 32.16
C LEU A 118 9.94 -23.14 32.01
N LEU A 119 10.49 -22.54 33.06
CA LEU A 119 11.14 -21.22 32.96
C LEU A 119 12.32 -21.26 31.98
N ARG A 120 13.17 -22.29 32.09
CA ARG A 120 14.30 -22.49 31.18
C ARG A 120 13.87 -22.60 29.71
N ALA A 121 12.76 -23.30 29.44
CA ALA A 121 12.22 -23.42 28.09
C ALA A 121 11.70 -22.08 27.55
N LEU A 122 11.05 -21.27 28.39
CA LEU A 122 10.56 -19.93 28.02
C LEU A 122 11.71 -18.93 27.80
N GLU A 123 12.78 -18.99 28.59
CA GLU A 123 14.02 -18.22 28.34
C GLU A 123 14.67 -18.63 27.01
N LEU A 124 14.68 -19.93 26.70
CA LEU A 124 15.23 -20.43 25.44
C LEU A 124 14.41 -19.95 24.22
N ASP A 125 13.09 -19.99 24.31
CA ASP A 125 12.16 -19.45 23.30
C ASP A 125 12.45 -17.96 23.02
N LYS A 126 12.53 -17.14 24.07
CA LYS A 126 12.86 -15.70 23.93
C LYS A 126 14.27 -15.49 23.37
N ALA A 127 15.27 -16.24 23.81
CA ALA A 127 16.64 -16.12 23.29
C ALA A 127 16.74 -16.47 21.79
N LEU A 128 16.03 -17.51 21.33
CA LEU A 128 15.98 -17.86 19.90
C LEU A 128 15.30 -16.78 19.06
N TYR A 129 14.20 -16.21 19.57
CA TYR A 129 13.55 -15.05 18.96
C TYR A 129 14.52 -13.87 18.83
N GLU A 130 15.25 -13.55 19.91
CA GLU A 130 16.21 -12.45 19.94
C GLU A 130 17.41 -12.67 19.00
N VAL A 131 17.88 -13.91 18.79
CA VAL A 131 18.90 -14.21 17.76
C VAL A 131 18.43 -13.75 16.39
N VAL A 132 17.19 -14.08 16.01
CA VAL A 132 16.61 -13.69 14.73
C VAL A 132 16.46 -12.16 14.67
N TYR A 133 15.98 -11.56 15.76
CA TYR A 133 15.77 -10.11 15.84
C TYR A 133 17.08 -9.31 15.74
N GLU A 134 18.10 -9.64 16.54
CA GLU A 134 19.37 -8.91 16.52
C GLU A 134 20.14 -9.12 15.22
N ASN A 135 20.12 -10.34 14.66
CA ASN A 135 20.74 -10.59 13.37
C ASN A 135 20.14 -9.73 12.24
N ARG A 136 18.86 -9.37 12.35
CA ARG A 136 18.16 -8.50 11.37
C ARG A 136 18.34 -7.01 11.64
N ASN A 137 18.36 -6.60 12.90
CA ASN A 137 18.24 -5.18 13.27
C ASN A 137 19.53 -4.57 13.86
N ARG A 138 20.30 -5.33 14.65
CA ARG A 138 21.54 -4.87 15.30
C ARG A 138 22.57 -6.01 15.39
N PRO A 139 23.23 -6.41 14.28
CA PRO A 139 24.12 -7.58 14.26
C PRO A 139 25.24 -7.53 15.31
N ASP A 140 25.71 -6.33 15.68
CA ASP A 140 26.74 -6.14 16.72
C ASP A 140 26.26 -6.54 18.13
N TRP A 141 24.95 -6.69 18.35
CA TRP A 141 24.33 -7.10 19.61
C TRP A 141 24.05 -8.61 19.67
N LEU A 142 24.27 -9.34 18.57
CA LEU A 142 24.08 -10.78 18.46
C LEU A 142 24.81 -11.63 19.53
N PRO A 143 25.99 -11.23 20.07
CA PRO A 143 26.64 -11.99 21.14
C PRO A 143 25.78 -12.16 22.41
N ILE A 144 24.85 -11.23 22.69
CA ILE A 144 24.02 -11.25 23.91
C ILE A 144 23.05 -12.43 23.92
N PRO A 145 22.18 -12.64 22.90
CA PRO A 145 21.32 -13.82 22.86
C PRO A 145 22.09 -15.12 22.61
N LEU A 146 23.21 -15.11 21.88
CA LEU A 146 24.04 -16.32 21.71
C LEU A 146 24.64 -16.82 23.03
N ALA A 147 25.15 -15.92 23.88
CA ALA A 147 25.65 -16.29 25.20
C ALA A 147 24.55 -16.88 26.10
N ALA A 148 23.30 -16.45 25.91
CA ALA A 148 22.14 -17.02 26.59
C ALA A 148 21.86 -18.44 26.14
N LEU A 149 21.92 -18.71 24.83
CA LEU A 149 21.75 -20.06 24.29
C LEU A 149 22.83 -21.02 24.82
N ASP A 150 24.09 -20.57 24.88
CA ASP A 150 25.19 -21.36 25.45
C ASP A 150 24.96 -21.67 26.93
N ARG A 151 24.39 -20.73 27.70
CA ARG A 151 24.02 -20.94 29.11
C ARG A 151 22.82 -21.88 29.27
N LEU A 152 21.83 -21.77 28.38
CA LEU A 152 20.53 -22.44 28.51
C LEU A 152 20.49 -23.84 27.89
N LEU A 153 21.40 -24.18 26.98
CA LEU A 153 21.49 -25.52 26.39
C LEU A 153 22.39 -26.44 27.23
N PRO A 154 22.00 -27.71 27.47
CA PRO A 154 22.83 -28.65 28.21
C PRO A 154 24.05 -29.11 27.40
N ASP A 155 25.19 -29.29 28.05
CA ASP A 155 26.35 -29.99 27.50
C ASP A 155 25.98 -31.45 27.19
N VAL A 156 26.01 -31.83 25.91
CA VAL A 156 25.91 -33.23 25.49
C VAL A 156 27.30 -33.69 25.07
N GLU A 157 27.91 -34.60 25.83
CA GLU A 157 29.07 -35.37 25.34
C GLU A 157 28.60 -36.22 24.15
N VAL A 158 28.93 -35.79 22.93
CA VAL A 158 28.69 -36.56 21.71
C VAL A 158 29.93 -37.41 21.44
N ASP A 159 29.80 -38.73 21.60
CA ASP A 159 30.81 -39.72 21.23
C ASP A 159 30.87 -39.82 19.69
N VAL A 160 31.82 -39.11 19.07
CA VAL A 160 31.98 -39.07 17.60
C VAL A 160 32.96 -40.16 17.16
N ALA A 161 32.43 -41.19 16.48
CA ALA A 161 33.25 -42.16 15.74
C ALA A 161 34.03 -41.45 14.60
N PRO A 162 35.31 -41.79 14.36
CA PRO A 162 36.16 -41.02 13.46
C PRO A 162 35.86 -41.29 11.98
N PRO A 163 35.82 -40.27 11.11
CA PRO A 163 35.72 -40.45 9.68
C PRO A 163 37.07 -40.77 9.02
N ALA A 164 36.98 -41.42 7.87
CA ALA A 164 38.07 -42.04 7.12
C ALA A 164 39.12 -41.03 6.60
N THR A 165 40.36 -41.50 6.54
CA THR A 165 41.53 -40.84 5.99
C THR A 165 41.45 -40.69 4.46
N THR A 166 41.64 -39.47 3.96
CA THR A 166 42.20 -39.21 2.62
C THR A 166 43.27 -38.13 2.73
N GLU A 167 44.41 -38.44 2.12
CA GLU A 167 45.70 -37.75 2.19
C GLU A 167 45.67 -36.33 1.61
N GLY A 168 46.48 -35.45 2.20
CA GLY A 168 46.67 -34.07 1.76
C GLY A 168 47.82 -33.90 0.78
N THR A 169 47.82 -32.73 0.14
CA THR A 169 49.03 -32.07 -0.37
C THR A 169 49.00 -30.60 0.05
N ALA A 170 50.05 -30.20 0.76
CA ALA A 170 50.27 -28.88 1.33
C ALA A 170 50.91 -27.91 0.33
N VAL A 171 50.70 -26.59 0.52
CA VAL A 171 51.73 -25.57 0.28
C VAL A 171 51.66 -24.50 1.37
N THR A 172 52.81 -24.32 2.01
CA THR A 172 53.13 -23.42 3.13
C THR A 172 53.40 -21.97 2.69
N THR A 173 53.02 -21.03 3.54
CA THR A 173 53.50 -19.63 3.61
C THR A 173 54.92 -19.54 4.19
N PRO A 174 55.64 -18.42 3.97
CA PRO A 174 56.72 -18.00 4.86
C PRO A 174 56.44 -16.68 5.58
N HIS A 175 56.72 -16.71 6.88
CA HIS A 175 56.86 -15.60 7.83
C HIS A 175 58.00 -14.63 7.46
N ALA A 176 57.89 -13.38 7.95
CA ALA A 176 58.96 -12.72 8.70
C ALA A 176 58.41 -11.58 9.57
N ASP A 177 58.66 -11.67 10.87
CA ASP A 177 58.69 -10.59 11.88
C ASP A 177 60.19 -10.25 12.12
N PRO A 178 60.64 -9.12 12.72
CA PRO A 178 60.27 -8.81 14.12
C PRO A 178 60.42 -7.35 14.66
N THR A 179 59.96 -7.17 15.90
CA THR A 179 60.40 -6.27 17.01
C THR A 179 59.83 -4.84 17.17
N GLY A 180 59.31 -4.56 18.40
CA GLY A 180 58.55 -3.38 18.89
C GLY A 180 59.40 -2.22 19.46
N PRO A 181 59.06 -1.54 20.61
CA PRO A 181 57.88 -1.55 21.51
C PRO A 181 57.22 -0.15 21.75
N THR A 182 56.19 -0.15 22.61
CA THR A 182 55.19 0.84 23.11
C THR A 182 55.73 2.19 23.68
N PRO A 183 54.92 3.29 23.73
CA PRO A 183 55.40 4.66 24.00
C PRO A 183 55.25 5.12 25.48
N ALA A 184 56.01 6.16 25.84
CA ALA A 184 55.89 6.91 27.09
C ALA A 184 55.91 8.43 26.84
N GLU A 185 55.23 9.15 27.74
CA GLU A 185 54.96 10.60 27.86
C GLU A 185 56.09 11.59 27.51
N PRO A 186 55.74 12.88 27.34
CA PRO A 186 56.60 13.92 27.90
C PRO A 186 55.87 15.00 28.72
N THR A 187 56.52 15.36 29.82
CA THR A 187 56.31 16.55 30.65
C THR A 187 57.10 17.76 30.13
N THR A 188 56.60 18.96 30.46
CA THR A 188 57.04 20.34 30.14
C THR A 188 58.48 20.68 30.65
N PRO A 189 59.18 21.74 30.14
CA PRO A 189 59.00 23.09 30.72
C PRO A 189 59.34 24.34 29.85
N ALA A 190 58.67 25.46 30.20
CA ALA A 190 59.09 26.87 30.35
C ALA A 190 59.68 27.76 29.20
N THR A 191 58.94 28.87 29.01
CA THR A 191 59.12 30.27 28.51
C THR A 191 60.53 30.86 28.26
N PRO A 192 60.66 31.90 27.39
CA PRO A 192 60.55 33.29 27.89
C PRO A 192 59.94 34.37 26.95
N THR A 193 59.32 35.36 27.61
CA THR A 193 59.26 36.81 27.34
C THR A 193 58.42 37.45 26.20
N THR A 194 57.51 38.31 26.66
CA THR A 194 56.70 39.36 26.01
C THR A 194 57.53 40.44 25.31
N PRO A 195 56.96 41.11 24.29
CA PRO A 195 56.75 42.56 24.45
C PRO A 195 55.38 43.10 23.98
N ALA A 196 55.02 44.18 24.66
CA ALA A 196 53.90 45.13 24.59
C ALA A 196 53.05 45.30 23.31
N ALA A 197 51.78 45.65 23.58
CA ALA A 197 50.70 46.04 22.69
C ALA A 197 50.95 47.31 21.85
N PRO A 198 50.13 47.49 20.80
CA PRO A 198 49.50 48.77 20.52
C PRO A 198 47.97 48.65 20.51
N THR A 199 47.33 49.49 21.32
CA THR A 199 45.90 49.83 21.29
C THR A 199 45.60 50.78 20.13
N THR A 200 44.66 50.46 19.24
CA THR A 200 43.85 51.44 18.46
C THR A 200 42.62 50.72 17.86
N PRO A 201 41.55 51.43 17.49
CA PRO A 201 40.26 51.37 18.14
C PRO A 201 39.22 50.58 17.33
N THR A 202 38.40 49.78 18.01
CA THR A 202 37.21 49.17 17.43
C THR A 202 36.19 50.26 17.14
N ALA A 203 36.06 50.64 15.87
CA ALA A 203 34.96 51.44 15.39
C ALA A 203 33.73 50.54 15.24
N THR A 204 32.83 50.61 16.22
CA THR A 204 31.45 50.11 16.12
C THR A 204 30.71 50.95 15.07
N PRO A 205 30.16 50.38 13.99
CA PRO A 205 29.14 51.05 13.22
C PRO A 205 27.88 51.11 14.07
N THR A 206 27.48 52.33 14.39
CA THR A 206 26.36 52.66 15.25
C THR A 206 25.07 52.23 14.57
N ALA A 207 24.27 51.43 15.27
CA ALA A 207 22.84 51.29 14.98
C ALA A 207 22.21 52.68 14.88
N THR A 208 21.35 52.89 13.88
CA THR A 208 20.57 54.12 13.73
C THR A 208 19.72 54.32 15.00
N PRO A 209 19.85 55.43 15.76
CA PRO A 209 19.27 55.52 17.11
C PRO A 209 17.73 55.58 17.19
N ASP A 210 17.02 55.74 16.07
CA ASP A 210 15.59 56.09 16.05
C ASP A 210 14.64 54.97 15.56
N ALA A 211 15.15 53.81 15.14
CA ALA A 211 14.29 52.71 14.72
C ALA A 211 13.98 51.80 15.93
N GLN A 212 12.74 51.87 16.44
CA GLN A 212 12.24 50.94 17.45
C GLN A 212 11.38 49.86 16.79
N PRO A 213 11.50 48.59 17.20
CA PRO A 213 10.66 47.53 16.66
C PRO A 213 9.19 47.77 17.03
N GLN A 214 8.28 47.43 16.14
CA GLN A 214 6.84 47.49 16.41
C GLN A 214 6.52 46.58 17.60
N PRO A 215 5.94 47.10 18.70
CA PRO A 215 5.67 46.30 19.90
C PRO A 215 4.58 45.27 19.64
N VAL A 216 4.74 44.07 20.21
CA VAL A 216 3.77 42.98 20.19
C VAL A 216 3.57 42.51 21.63
N ASP A 217 2.35 42.16 22.02
CA ASP A 217 2.08 41.72 23.38
C ASP A 217 2.76 40.36 23.68
N HIS A 218 3.16 40.15 24.93
CA HIS A 218 3.87 38.93 25.34
C HIS A 218 3.08 37.63 25.12
N ALA A 219 1.74 37.67 25.13
CA ALA A 219 0.94 36.46 24.92
C ALA A 219 1.03 36.01 23.46
N THR A 220 0.95 36.96 22.52
CA THR A 220 1.17 36.72 21.09
C THR A 220 2.59 36.22 20.82
N VAL A 221 3.62 36.87 21.37
CA VAL A 221 5.00 36.41 21.17
C VAL A 221 5.24 35.03 21.77
N GLY A 222 4.68 34.74 22.94
CA GLY A 222 4.75 33.40 23.54
C GLY A 222 4.04 32.34 22.71
N ALA A 223 2.88 32.65 22.12
CA ALA A 223 2.17 31.74 21.21
C ALA A 223 3.00 31.47 19.94
N LEU A 224 3.67 32.48 19.38
CA LEU A 224 4.57 32.34 18.24
C LEU A 224 5.80 31.48 18.59
N ALA A 225 6.44 31.74 19.74
CA ALA A 225 7.58 30.97 20.22
C ALA A 225 7.23 29.48 20.41
N ARG A 226 5.99 29.21 20.82
CA ARG A 226 5.46 27.85 20.92
C ARG A 226 4.93 27.32 19.60
N GLY A 227 4.77 28.09 18.52
CA GLY A 227 4.17 27.63 17.25
C GLY A 227 2.66 27.37 17.34
N GLU A 228 1.95 28.16 18.14
CA GLU A 228 0.50 28.03 18.41
C GLU A 228 -0.33 29.16 17.76
N HIS A 229 0.33 30.14 17.14
CA HIS A 229 -0.37 31.28 16.54
C HIS A 229 -0.86 30.92 15.12
N PRO A 230 -2.13 31.23 14.76
CA PRO A 230 -2.69 30.85 13.45
C PRO A 230 -2.15 31.68 12.28
N LEU A 231 -1.54 32.83 12.55
CA LEU A 231 -1.01 33.77 11.57
C LEU A 231 0.44 34.13 11.91
N PRO A 232 1.41 33.20 11.84
CA PRO A 232 2.79 33.48 12.23
C PRO A 232 3.44 34.55 11.34
N HIS A 233 3.05 34.61 10.07
CA HIS A 233 3.55 35.59 9.09
C HIS A 233 3.13 37.03 9.38
N ASP A 234 2.13 37.29 10.24
CA ASP A 234 1.71 38.65 10.62
C ASP A 234 2.69 39.30 11.61
N VAL A 235 3.58 38.51 12.21
CA VAL A 235 4.52 38.97 13.26
C VAL A 235 5.95 38.52 12.98
N LEU A 236 6.16 37.27 12.58
CA LEU A 236 7.45 36.76 12.12
C LEU A 236 7.75 37.24 10.70
N GLY A 237 9.02 37.24 10.33
CA GLY A 237 9.48 37.85 9.09
C GLY A 237 9.74 39.34 9.25
N ALA A 238 9.67 40.06 8.14
CA ALA A 238 9.93 41.49 8.08
C ALA A 238 8.66 42.29 7.77
N HIS A 239 8.38 43.29 8.61
CA HIS A 239 7.16 44.10 8.56
C HIS A 239 7.51 45.58 8.56
N VAL A 240 6.99 46.33 7.59
CA VAL A 240 7.17 47.79 7.52
C VAL A 240 6.00 48.51 8.20
N THR A 241 6.31 49.41 9.13
CA THR A 241 5.34 50.30 9.80
C THR A 241 6.01 51.65 10.05
N ASP A 242 5.37 52.75 9.62
CA ASP A 242 5.86 54.12 9.82
C ASP A 242 7.34 54.36 9.43
N GLY A 243 7.79 53.76 8.32
CA GLY A 243 9.17 53.91 7.81
C GLY A 243 10.23 53.09 8.57
N VAL A 244 9.79 52.15 9.41
CA VAL A 244 10.66 51.21 10.14
C VAL A 244 10.28 49.78 9.76
N VAL A 245 11.27 49.00 9.32
CA VAL A 245 11.14 47.56 9.12
C VAL A 245 11.52 46.85 10.42
N THR A 246 10.58 46.11 11.00
CA THR A 246 10.80 45.22 12.13
C THR A 246 11.01 43.81 11.62
N PHE A 247 12.11 43.19 12.00
CA PHE A 247 12.41 41.78 11.69
C PHE A 247 12.20 40.93 12.94
N ARG A 248 11.49 39.81 12.82
CA ARG A 248 11.34 38.82 13.90
C ARG A 248 11.55 37.40 13.40
N THR A 249 12.32 36.64 14.16
CA THR A 249 12.55 35.22 13.88
C THR A 249 12.63 34.41 15.15
N ARG A 250 12.28 33.13 15.06
CA ARG A 250 12.40 32.17 16.15
C ARG A 250 13.70 31.40 16.03
N ARG A 251 14.63 31.60 16.97
CA ARG A 251 15.91 30.89 17.12
C ARG A 251 16.16 30.58 18.60
N PRO A 252 15.49 29.54 19.16
CA PRO A 252 15.67 29.16 20.55
C PRO A 252 17.13 28.75 20.76
N LEU A 253 17.68 29.08 21.93
CA LEU A 253 19.06 28.75 22.34
C LEU A 253 20.18 29.35 21.47
N ALA A 254 19.87 30.20 20.49
CA ALA A 254 20.90 30.88 19.72
C ALA A 254 21.75 31.79 20.62
N GLN A 255 23.06 31.84 20.35
CA GLN A 255 23.97 32.74 21.05
C GLN A 255 23.83 34.17 20.51
N SER A 256 23.66 34.30 19.20
CA SER A 256 23.36 35.56 18.52
C SER A 256 22.55 35.32 17.24
N VAL A 257 21.80 36.35 16.85
CA VAL A 257 21.06 36.43 15.60
C VAL A 257 21.34 37.78 14.95
N THR A 258 21.72 37.77 13.68
CA THR A 258 22.04 38.97 12.91
C THR A 258 21.32 38.92 11.56
N TYR A 259 20.60 39.98 11.21
CA TYR A 259 19.99 40.11 9.89
C TYR A 259 20.99 40.73 8.92
N ARG A 260 21.26 40.03 7.81
CA ARG A 260 22.06 40.49 6.68
C ARG A 260 21.15 41.09 5.62
N VAL A 261 21.06 42.40 5.60
CA VAL A 261 20.06 43.15 4.82
C VAL A 261 20.68 43.79 3.59
N LEU A 262 20.13 43.52 2.41
CA LEU A 262 20.54 44.15 1.16
C LEU A 262 19.92 45.55 1.03
N ARG A 263 20.75 46.58 1.00
CA ARG A 263 20.29 47.95 0.79
C ARG A 263 20.04 48.24 -0.69
N PRO A 264 19.21 49.25 -1.03
CA PRO A 264 19.04 49.72 -2.41
C PRO A 264 20.34 50.13 -3.11
N THR A 265 21.37 50.49 -2.34
CA THR A 265 22.73 50.80 -2.80
C THR A 265 23.52 49.58 -3.27
N GLY A 266 23.02 48.36 -3.03
CA GLY A 266 23.62 47.08 -3.45
C GLY A 266 24.57 46.46 -2.43
N ASP A 267 24.83 47.10 -1.29
CA ASP A 267 25.63 46.55 -0.21
C ASP A 267 24.77 45.88 0.87
N VAL A 268 25.36 44.89 1.55
CA VAL A 268 24.71 44.15 2.65
C VAL A 268 25.16 44.75 3.97
N VAL A 269 24.19 45.12 4.81
CA VAL A 269 24.41 45.61 6.18
C VAL A 269 23.98 44.59 7.22
N GLU A 270 24.68 44.54 8.34
CA GLU A 270 24.37 43.65 9.46
C GLU A 270 23.58 44.41 10.53
N VAL A 271 22.42 43.88 10.90
CA VAL A 271 21.54 44.41 11.95
C VAL A 271 21.43 43.36 13.05
N GLU A 272 22.09 43.61 14.18
CA GLU A 272 22.05 42.71 15.34
C GLU A 272 20.63 42.67 15.92
N ALA A 273 20.13 41.46 16.16
CA ALA A 273 18.86 41.25 16.82
C ALA A 273 19.06 41.10 18.33
N VAL A 274 18.05 41.53 19.10
CA VAL A 274 17.98 41.32 20.54
C VAL A 274 16.98 40.22 20.84
N HIS A 275 17.29 39.39 21.84
CA HIS A 275 16.34 38.40 22.34
C HIS A 275 15.16 39.12 23.01
N GLU A 276 13.95 38.81 22.54
CA GLU A 276 12.70 39.41 23.03
C GLU A 276 12.09 38.52 24.13
N VAL A 277 11.72 37.29 23.81
CA VAL A 277 11.22 36.27 24.76
C VAL A 277 11.22 34.88 24.12
N ASP A 278 11.42 33.81 24.92
CA ASP A 278 11.25 32.40 24.53
C ASP A 278 11.91 31.97 23.20
N GLY A 279 13.02 32.63 22.83
CA GLY A 279 13.77 32.34 21.61
C GLY A 279 13.33 33.14 20.39
N ILE A 280 12.43 34.11 20.55
CA ILE A 280 12.13 35.13 19.53
C ILE A 280 13.19 36.22 19.58
N TRP A 281 13.73 36.58 18.43
CA TRP A 281 14.74 37.61 18.23
C TRP A 281 14.18 38.71 17.34
N VAL A 282 14.39 39.96 17.76
CA VAL A 282 13.84 41.14 17.08
C VAL A 282 14.93 42.14 16.70
N ALA A 283 14.83 42.72 15.52
CA ALA A 283 15.68 43.82 15.06
C ALA A 283 14.82 44.89 14.36
N ALA A 284 15.32 46.12 14.26
CA ALA A 284 14.66 47.23 13.58
C ALA A 284 15.62 47.98 12.66
N LEU A 285 15.14 48.35 11.46
CA LEU A 285 15.89 49.13 10.48
C LEU A 285 15.00 50.22 9.90
N ALA A 286 15.52 51.45 9.80
CA ALA A 286 14.82 52.52 9.08
C ALA A 286 14.83 52.24 7.57
N ALA A 287 13.68 51.94 6.99
CA ALA A 287 13.48 51.68 5.57
C ALA A 287 11.99 51.82 5.19
N GLU A 288 11.72 52.32 3.98
CA GLU A 288 10.35 52.54 3.45
C GLU A 288 9.70 51.27 2.90
N GLU A 289 10.51 50.28 2.53
CA GLU A 289 10.07 48.99 1.98
C GLU A 289 10.89 47.88 2.64
N VAL A 290 10.33 46.67 2.67
CA VAL A 290 11.02 45.49 3.19
C VAL A 290 12.16 45.11 2.23
N PRO A 291 13.44 45.24 2.64
CA PRO A 291 14.56 44.84 1.81
C PRO A 291 14.71 43.30 1.76
N ASP A 292 15.44 42.79 0.78
CA ASP A 292 15.86 41.40 0.76
C ASP A 292 16.91 41.13 1.87
N TYR A 293 16.85 39.98 2.52
CA TYR A 293 17.73 39.67 3.66
C TYR A 293 17.99 38.18 3.85
N ARG A 294 19.00 37.86 4.66
CA ARG A 294 19.26 36.54 5.23
C ARG A 294 19.47 36.65 6.74
N ILE A 295 19.32 35.53 7.44
CA ILE A 295 19.51 35.46 8.89
C ILE A 295 20.81 34.69 9.14
N GLU A 296 21.78 35.33 9.78
CA GLU A 296 22.94 34.65 10.35
C GLU A 296 22.65 34.29 11.81
N VAL A 297 22.82 33.01 12.16
CA VAL A 297 22.56 32.48 13.51
C VAL A 297 23.77 31.72 14.01
N VAL A 298 24.16 31.98 15.25
CA VAL A 298 25.29 31.31 15.90
C VAL A 298 24.79 30.34 16.97
N TYR A 299 25.11 29.05 16.78
CA TYR A 299 24.90 27.97 17.74
C TYR A 299 26.24 27.35 18.10
N ASP A 300 26.56 27.21 19.38
CA ASP A 300 27.82 26.62 19.86
C ASP A 300 29.09 27.16 19.18
N GLY A 301 29.09 28.46 18.86
CA GLY A 301 30.18 29.14 18.16
C GLY A 301 30.24 28.94 16.63
N ALA A 302 29.34 28.13 16.05
CA ALA A 302 29.21 27.94 14.61
C ALA A 302 28.14 28.87 14.02
N ALA A 303 28.53 29.69 13.05
CA ALA A 303 27.61 30.57 12.33
C ALA A 303 27.00 29.84 11.12
N SER A 304 25.69 30.02 10.92
CA SER A 304 24.94 29.53 9.77
C SER A 304 24.11 30.66 9.17
N VAL A 305 24.14 30.82 7.84
CA VAL A 305 23.32 31.79 7.12
C VAL A 305 22.17 31.04 6.48
N VAL A 306 20.94 31.41 6.83
CA VAL A 306 19.71 30.77 6.36
C VAL A 306 18.74 31.82 5.84
N ASP A 307 17.80 31.39 5.01
CA ASP A 307 16.65 32.22 4.63
C ASP A 307 15.55 32.16 5.73
N ASP A 308 14.57 33.04 5.65
CA ASP A 308 13.47 33.18 6.60
C ASP A 308 12.17 32.63 6.00
N PRO A 309 11.62 31.51 6.51
CA PRO A 309 10.35 30.96 6.02
C PRO A 309 9.20 31.98 6.00
N TYR A 310 9.22 32.95 6.92
CA TYR A 310 8.10 33.85 7.16
C TYR A 310 8.12 35.12 6.31
N ARG A 311 9.11 35.30 5.43
CA ARG A 311 9.16 36.44 4.49
C ARG A 311 8.42 36.18 3.16
N PHE A 312 8.05 34.94 2.89
CA PHE A 312 7.45 34.54 1.62
C PHE A 312 5.93 34.78 1.63
N LEU A 313 5.43 35.31 0.51
CA LEU A 313 3.99 35.45 0.27
C LEU A 313 3.32 34.07 0.15
N PRO A 314 1.99 33.98 0.36
CA PRO A 314 1.24 32.74 0.14
C PRO A 314 1.50 32.09 -1.21
N THR A 315 1.82 30.79 -1.19
CA THR A 315 2.10 30.02 -2.40
C THR A 315 0.86 29.56 -3.16
N LEU A 316 -0.33 29.70 -2.55
CA LEU A 316 -1.64 29.42 -3.16
C LEU A 316 -2.32 30.71 -3.62
N GLY A 317 -2.76 30.76 -4.88
CA GLY A 317 -3.46 31.90 -5.47
C GLY A 317 -4.95 31.97 -5.12
N ASP A 318 -5.58 33.10 -5.44
CA ASP A 318 -7.01 33.34 -5.11
C ASP A 318 -7.96 32.39 -5.87
N VAL A 319 -7.61 32.01 -7.11
CA VAL A 319 -8.41 31.07 -7.92
C VAL A 319 -8.41 29.68 -7.30
N ASP A 320 -7.24 29.19 -6.88
CA ASP A 320 -7.11 27.87 -6.26
C ASP A 320 -7.93 27.81 -4.97
N ARG A 321 -7.83 28.85 -4.14
CA ARG A 321 -8.60 28.99 -2.90
C ARG A 321 -10.11 29.01 -3.15
N HIS A 322 -10.55 29.66 -4.22
CA HIS A 322 -11.96 29.69 -4.59
C HIS A 322 -12.45 28.29 -5.02
N LEU A 323 -11.71 27.61 -5.90
CA LEU A 323 -12.05 26.26 -6.37
C LEU A 323 -12.00 25.21 -5.25
N LEU A 324 -11.07 25.35 -4.30
CA LEU A 324 -11.00 24.56 -3.07
C LEU A 324 -12.28 24.72 -2.24
N GLY A 325 -12.73 25.96 -2.03
CA GLY A 325 -13.96 26.25 -1.29
C GLY A 325 -15.23 25.74 -1.99
N GLU A 326 -15.23 25.63 -3.31
CA GLU A 326 -16.32 25.00 -4.08
C GLU A 326 -16.20 23.47 -4.19
N GLY A 327 -15.05 22.89 -3.84
CA GLY A 327 -14.73 21.47 -4.01
C GLY A 327 -14.75 21.01 -5.47
N ARG A 328 -14.24 21.85 -6.37
CA ARG A 328 -14.23 21.59 -7.82
C ARG A 328 -12.84 21.71 -8.43
N HIS A 329 -11.81 21.55 -7.60
CA HIS A 329 -10.42 21.71 -8.02
C HIS A 329 -9.89 20.39 -8.62
N GLU A 330 -10.05 20.21 -9.92
CA GLU A 330 -9.74 18.95 -10.61
C GLU A 330 -8.25 18.55 -10.56
N ARG A 331 -7.34 19.49 -10.36
CA ARG A 331 -5.89 19.25 -10.17
C ARG A 331 -5.45 19.57 -8.75
N LEU A 332 -6.19 19.06 -7.77
CA LEU A 332 -5.99 19.36 -6.35
C LEU A 332 -4.54 19.12 -5.87
N TRP A 333 -3.90 18.11 -6.45
CA TRP A 333 -2.52 17.71 -6.15
C TRP A 333 -1.46 18.73 -6.57
N ASP A 334 -1.76 19.69 -7.45
CA ASP A 334 -0.82 20.76 -7.83
C ASP A 334 -0.75 21.89 -6.78
N VAL A 335 -1.71 21.91 -5.85
CA VAL A 335 -1.95 23.02 -4.94
C VAL A 335 -1.76 22.62 -3.48
N LEU A 336 -2.33 21.48 -3.07
CA LEU A 336 -2.14 20.92 -1.73
C LEU A 336 -0.96 19.94 -1.72
N GLY A 337 -0.49 19.62 -0.51
CA GLY A 337 0.65 18.74 -0.29
C GLY A 337 1.99 19.49 -0.24
N SER A 338 3.06 18.77 -0.56
CA SER A 338 4.42 19.33 -0.65
C SER A 338 4.84 19.56 -2.10
N HIS A 339 5.38 20.75 -2.39
CA HIS A 339 5.87 21.12 -3.72
C HIS A 339 7.21 21.83 -3.66
N VAL A 340 8.22 21.25 -4.33
CA VAL A 340 9.52 21.90 -4.49
C VAL A 340 9.34 23.17 -5.34
N ARG A 341 9.82 24.31 -4.83
CA ARG A 341 9.73 25.61 -5.48
C ARG A 341 11.08 26.33 -5.46
N THR A 342 11.26 27.18 -6.46
CA THR A 342 12.39 28.09 -6.56
C THR A 342 11.87 29.51 -6.68
N PHE A 343 12.37 30.42 -5.84
CA PHE A 343 12.07 31.84 -5.89
C PHE A 343 13.33 32.65 -6.20
N ASP A 344 13.22 33.61 -7.11
CA ASP A 344 14.28 34.57 -7.36
C ASP A 344 14.37 35.57 -6.20
N SER A 345 15.58 35.82 -5.71
CA SER A 345 15.88 36.82 -4.68
C SER A 345 17.12 37.60 -5.11
N ALA A 346 17.21 38.87 -4.69
CA ALA A 346 18.34 39.73 -5.00
C ALA A 346 19.66 39.23 -4.35
N LEU A 347 19.56 38.36 -3.35
CA LEU A 347 20.67 37.63 -2.72
C LEU A 347 20.90 36.22 -3.30
N GLY A 348 20.31 35.91 -4.46
CA GLY A 348 20.40 34.61 -5.11
C GLY A 348 19.08 33.83 -5.07
N GLN A 349 18.99 32.76 -5.85
CA GLN A 349 17.79 31.91 -5.87
C GLN A 349 17.63 31.18 -4.54
N VAL A 350 16.38 31.04 -4.10
CA VAL A 350 16.02 30.29 -2.90
C VAL A 350 15.24 29.06 -3.33
N HIS A 351 15.77 27.91 -2.95
CA HIS A 351 15.14 26.61 -3.18
C HIS A 351 14.52 26.12 -1.88
N GLY A 352 13.39 25.44 -1.97
CA GLY A 352 12.72 24.89 -0.79
C GLY A 352 11.42 24.22 -1.18
N THR A 353 10.55 23.99 -0.19
CA THR A 353 9.27 23.30 -0.40
C THR A 353 8.13 24.11 0.19
N SER A 354 7.06 24.29 -0.58
CA SER A 354 5.78 24.77 -0.06
C SER A 354 4.97 23.60 0.45
N PHE A 355 4.40 23.75 1.64
CA PHE A 355 3.52 22.78 2.27
C PHE A 355 2.14 23.39 2.44
N ALA A 356 1.10 22.68 2.02
CA ALA A 356 -0.28 23.12 2.18
C ALA A 356 -1.21 21.96 2.57
N VAL A 357 -2.00 22.15 3.64
CA VAL A 357 -2.88 21.10 4.18
C VAL A 357 -4.23 21.66 4.61
N TRP A 358 -5.31 20.91 4.31
CA TRP A 358 -6.66 21.26 4.74
C TRP A 358 -6.93 20.73 6.16
N ALA A 359 -7.13 21.65 7.11
CA ALA A 359 -7.42 21.35 8.51
C ALA A 359 -8.27 22.50 9.11
N PRO A 360 -9.53 22.65 8.69
CA PRO A 360 -10.34 23.84 8.94
C PRO A 360 -10.63 24.11 10.41
N ASN A 361 -10.68 23.06 11.25
CA ASN A 361 -10.99 23.20 12.68
C ASN A 361 -9.74 23.23 13.56
N ALA A 362 -8.54 23.13 12.99
CA ALA A 362 -7.30 23.17 13.75
C ALA A 362 -7.09 24.54 14.38
N GLY A 363 -6.58 24.57 15.62
CA GLY A 363 -6.18 25.81 16.27
C GLY A 363 -4.80 26.31 15.80
N ALA A 364 -3.93 25.39 15.40
CA ALA A 364 -2.61 25.66 14.85
C ALA A 364 -2.10 24.44 14.09
N VAL A 365 -1.31 24.67 13.04
CA VAL A 365 -0.65 23.60 12.26
C VAL A 365 0.83 23.93 12.09
N ARG A 366 1.66 22.89 12.10
CA ARG A 366 3.10 22.95 11.86
C ARG A 366 3.49 21.87 10.86
N VAL A 367 4.57 22.12 10.14
CA VAL A 367 5.30 21.09 9.40
C VAL A 367 6.55 20.70 10.19
N ILE A 368 6.74 19.41 10.43
CA ILE A 368 7.92 18.82 11.07
C ILE A 368 8.62 17.89 10.08
N GLY A 369 9.94 17.85 10.11
CA GLY A 369 10.69 16.97 9.23
C GLY A 369 12.20 17.07 9.41
N ASP A 370 12.93 16.40 8.52
CA ASP A 370 14.40 16.36 8.57
C ASP A 370 15.02 17.77 8.55
N PHE A 371 14.45 18.69 7.76
CA PHE A 371 14.94 20.06 7.56
C PHE A 371 14.84 20.96 8.82
N ASN A 372 14.05 20.58 9.83
CA ASN A 372 13.95 21.30 11.10
C ASN A 372 14.23 20.42 12.32
N GLY A 373 14.86 19.25 12.11
CA GLY A 373 15.16 18.30 13.19
C GLY A 373 13.92 17.82 13.94
N TRP A 374 12.76 17.80 13.25
CA TRP A 374 11.45 17.49 13.83
C TRP A 374 10.98 18.46 14.94
N ASP A 375 11.53 19.69 14.99
CA ASP A 375 11.08 20.77 15.90
C ASP A 375 9.81 21.45 15.37
N GLY A 376 8.64 21.06 15.90
CA GLY A 376 7.32 21.60 15.54
C GLY A 376 7.26 23.13 15.44
N PRO A 377 7.53 23.87 16.52
CA PRO A 377 7.43 25.33 16.50
C PRO A 377 8.31 26.05 15.46
N ALA A 378 9.34 25.40 14.90
CA ALA A 378 10.16 25.99 13.83
C ALA A 378 9.40 26.07 12.50
N GLY A 379 8.47 25.15 12.24
CA GLY A 379 7.68 25.05 11.00
C GLY A 379 6.23 25.49 11.14
N ALA A 380 5.92 26.53 11.93
CA ALA A 380 4.55 26.99 12.11
C ALA A 380 3.93 27.49 10.79
N MET A 381 2.69 27.08 10.51
CA MET A 381 1.97 27.40 9.27
C MET A 381 0.96 28.52 9.47
N ARG A 382 0.68 29.32 8.43
CA ARG A 382 -0.41 30.30 8.46
C ARG A 382 -1.71 29.69 7.97
N SER A 383 -2.81 30.05 8.62
CA SER A 383 -4.15 29.83 8.08
C SER A 383 -4.43 30.79 6.93
N LEU A 384 -4.94 30.28 5.81
CA LEU A 384 -5.41 31.06 4.67
C LEU A 384 -6.90 31.44 4.79
N GLY A 385 -7.36 31.64 6.02
CA GLY A 385 -8.70 32.14 6.34
C GLY A 385 -9.80 31.11 6.13
N SER A 386 -10.89 31.52 5.48
CA SER A 386 -12.13 30.73 5.38
C SER A 386 -12.03 29.44 4.58
N THR A 387 -10.93 29.22 3.86
CA THR A 387 -10.66 27.96 3.13
C THR A 387 -10.34 26.80 4.08
N GLY A 388 -9.89 27.09 5.30
CA GLY A 388 -9.39 26.07 6.22
C GLY A 388 -8.06 25.44 5.82
N VAL A 389 -7.38 26.00 4.80
CA VAL A 389 -6.05 25.55 4.37
C VAL A 389 -4.98 26.27 5.18
N TRP A 390 -3.98 25.51 5.60
CA TRP A 390 -2.77 25.97 6.26
C TRP A 390 -1.61 25.88 5.30
N GLU A 391 -0.73 26.88 5.28
CA GLU A 391 0.40 26.90 4.34
C GLU A 391 1.67 27.52 4.94
N VAL A 392 2.82 27.05 4.46
CA VAL A 392 4.15 27.65 4.67
C VAL A 392 5.10 27.26 3.54
N PHE A 393 6.01 28.16 3.18
CA PHE A 393 7.18 27.80 2.37
C PHE A 393 8.40 27.66 3.30
N VAL A 394 9.07 26.51 3.24
CA VAL A 394 10.28 26.26 4.02
C VAL A 394 11.49 26.23 3.08
N PRO A 395 12.36 27.26 3.15
CA PRO A 395 13.64 27.25 2.45
C PRO A 395 14.48 26.05 2.85
N ASP A 396 15.27 25.53 1.91
CA ASP A 396 16.21 24.42 2.08
C ASP A 396 15.57 23.06 2.41
N ALA A 397 14.23 22.99 2.58
CA ALA A 397 13.49 21.73 2.56
C ALA A 397 13.50 21.16 1.13
N GLY A 398 14.45 20.27 0.85
CA GLY A 398 14.64 19.66 -0.47
C GLY A 398 13.83 18.39 -0.70
N GLU A 399 13.82 17.94 -1.96
CA GLU A 399 13.36 16.60 -2.33
C GLU A 399 14.06 15.50 -1.51
N GLY A 400 13.32 14.45 -1.17
CA GLY A 400 13.76 13.36 -0.30
C GLY A 400 13.58 13.65 1.20
N SER A 401 13.29 14.90 1.59
CA SER A 401 13.02 15.22 3.00
C SER A 401 11.77 14.51 3.50
N ARG A 402 11.88 13.84 4.65
CA ARG A 402 10.73 13.26 5.34
C ARG A 402 10.04 14.30 6.18
N TYR A 403 8.71 14.29 6.18
CA TYR A 403 7.91 15.26 6.92
C TYR A 403 6.56 14.70 7.38
N LYS A 404 5.97 15.39 8.36
CA LYS A 404 4.58 15.24 8.82
C LYS A 404 3.99 16.61 9.13
N TYR A 405 2.66 16.67 9.22
CA TYR A 405 1.98 17.80 9.83
C TYR A 405 1.73 17.51 11.30
N GLN A 406 2.18 18.41 12.17
CA GLN A 406 1.76 18.41 13.56
C GLN A 406 0.55 19.35 13.68
N ILE A 407 -0.61 18.80 14.01
CA ILE A 407 -1.91 19.49 13.99
C ILE A 407 -2.45 19.58 15.41
N ARG A 408 -2.75 20.80 15.87
CA ARG A 408 -3.49 21.02 17.11
C ARG A 408 -4.97 21.01 16.79
N GLY A 409 -5.63 19.91 17.12
CA GLY A 409 -7.05 19.75 16.82
C GLY A 409 -7.93 20.74 17.57
N ALA A 410 -9.22 20.77 17.20
CA ALA A 410 -10.23 21.58 17.89
C ALA A 410 -10.37 21.23 19.39
N ASP A 411 -9.93 20.04 19.77
CA ASP A 411 -9.84 19.54 21.15
C ASP A 411 -8.58 20.03 21.91
N GLY A 412 -7.70 20.78 21.24
CA GLY A 412 -6.49 21.35 21.81
C GLY A 412 -5.30 20.38 21.84
N VAL A 413 -5.43 19.16 21.32
CA VAL A 413 -4.40 18.11 21.34
C VAL A 413 -3.57 18.13 20.07
N TRP A 414 -2.25 18.05 20.22
CA TRP A 414 -1.31 17.90 19.10
C TRP A 414 -1.25 16.46 18.60
N ARG A 415 -1.29 16.28 17.29
CA ARG A 415 -1.17 14.98 16.61
C ARG A 415 -0.25 15.11 15.42
N ASP A 416 0.62 14.13 15.23
CA ASP A 416 1.45 14.05 14.04
C ASP A 416 0.71 13.23 12.97
N LYS A 417 0.56 13.84 11.79
CA LYS A 417 -0.23 13.33 10.67
C LYS A 417 0.63 13.22 9.41
N ALA A 418 0.53 12.11 8.71
CA ALA A 418 0.97 12.03 7.33
C ALA A 418 0.17 13.02 6.46
N ASP A 419 0.78 13.49 5.38
CA ASP A 419 0.14 14.37 4.41
C ASP A 419 -0.95 13.60 3.64
N PRO A 420 -2.24 14.01 3.69
CA PRO A 420 -3.29 13.42 2.87
C PRO A 420 -2.97 13.46 1.37
N MET A 421 -2.18 14.45 0.95
CA MET A 421 -1.75 14.71 -0.42
C MET A 421 -0.28 14.30 -0.64
N ALA A 422 0.27 13.41 0.20
CA ALA A 422 1.60 12.83 -0.01
C ALA A 422 1.69 12.23 -1.42
N ARG A 423 2.78 12.55 -2.13
CA ARG A 423 3.10 11.97 -3.46
C ARG A 423 4.17 10.89 -3.38
N ALA A 424 4.85 10.80 -2.25
CA ALA A 424 5.76 9.73 -1.86
C ALA A 424 5.72 9.55 -0.34
N THR A 425 6.08 8.36 0.13
CA THR A 425 6.03 7.93 1.53
C THR A 425 7.30 7.19 1.92
N GLU A 426 7.57 7.10 3.23
CA GLU A 426 8.52 6.10 3.71
C GLU A 426 7.92 4.69 3.56
N VAL A 427 8.78 3.68 3.46
CA VAL A 427 8.35 2.28 3.44
C VAL A 427 7.70 1.91 4.79
N PRO A 428 6.49 1.32 4.79
CA PRO A 428 5.87 0.84 6.03
C PRO A 428 6.78 -0.10 6.82
N PRO A 429 6.78 -0.07 8.17
CA PRO A 429 5.79 0.59 9.04
C PRO A 429 6.07 2.08 9.32
N SER A 430 7.06 2.68 8.68
CA SER A 430 7.27 4.14 8.77
C SER A 430 6.10 4.90 8.15
N THR A 431 5.88 6.13 8.62
CA THR A 431 4.63 6.88 8.37
C THR A 431 4.86 8.33 7.95
N ALA A 432 6.10 8.77 7.75
CA ALA A 432 6.33 10.10 7.22
C ALA A 432 6.02 10.15 5.72
N SER A 433 5.52 11.30 5.29
CA SER A 433 5.46 11.66 3.87
C SER A 433 6.84 12.10 3.41
N VAL A 434 7.13 11.94 2.13
CA VAL A 434 8.42 12.32 1.53
C VAL A 434 8.18 13.39 0.47
N VAL A 435 8.94 14.49 0.55
CA VAL A 435 8.94 15.52 -0.50
C VAL A 435 9.48 14.92 -1.78
N THR A 436 8.74 15.02 -2.88
CA THR A 436 9.17 14.51 -4.20
C THR A 436 8.77 15.46 -5.32
N ALA A 437 9.56 15.46 -6.39
CA ALA A 437 9.24 16.09 -7.65
C ALA A 437 9.56 15.12 -8.79
N SER A 438 8.58 14.82 -9.64
CA SER A 438 8.83 13.95 -10.79
C SER A 438 9.62 14.70 -11.86
N SER A 439 10.58 14.01 -12.46
CA SER A 439 11.24 14.44 -13.70
C SER A 439 11.10 13.40 -14.81
N TYR A 440 10.18 12.44 -14.62
CA TYR A 440 9.97 11.33 -15.52
C TYR A 440 9.48 11.80 -16.90
N ALA A 441 10.08 11.27 -17.96
CA ALA A 441 9.71 11.51 -19.34
C ALA A 441 9.11 10.23 -19.93
N TRP A 442 7.82 10.27 -20.21
CA TRP A 442 7.06 9.15 -20.79
C TRP A 442 7.48 8.83 -22.22
N GLY A 443 7.40 7.55 -22.59
CA GLY A 443 7.63 7.02 -23.94
C GLY A 443 6.37 6.48 -24.62
N ASP A 444 5.18 6.77 -24.10
CA ASP A 444 3.90 6.12 -24.44
C ASP A 444 2.93 7.01 -25.26
N ASP A 445 3.38 8.12 -25.83
CA ASP A 445 2.54 9.06 -26.60
C ASP A 445 1.66 8.36 -27.67
N ALA A 446 2.21 7.33 -28.33
CA ALA A 446 1.50 6.56 -29.33
C ALA A 446 0.31 5.76 -28.73
N TRP A 447 0.51 5.18 -27.54
CA TRP A 447 -0.53 4.49 -26.78
C TRP A 447 -1.62 5.46 -26.34
N MET A 448 -1.23 6.57 -25.70
CA MET A 448 -2.16 7.57 -25.18
C MET A 448 -3.01 8.21 -26.29
N THR A 449 -2.42 8.43 -27.46
CA THR A 449 -3.14 8.90 -28.66
C THR A 449 -4.13 7.87 -29.17
N ALA A 450 -3.73 6.59 -29.23
CA ALA A 450 -4.59 5.50 -29.70
C ALA A 450 -5.78 5.29 -28.75
N ARG A 451 -5.51 5.22 -27.43
CA ARG A 451 -6.53 5.07 -26.39
C ARG A 451 -7.63 6.12 -26.53
N ALA A 452 -7.25 7.39 -26.64
CA ALA A 452 -8.21 8.50 -26.77
C ALA A 452 -9.07 8.46 -28.05
N ALA A 453 -8.63 7.73 -29.09
CA ALA A 453 -9.33 7.59 -30.37
C ALA A 453 -10.17 6.31 -30.47
N THR A 454 -10.08 5.41 -29.49
CA THR A 454 -10.73 4.09 -29.50
C THR A 454 -11.77 3.95 -28.38
N ASP A 455 -12.77 3.10 -28.59
CA ASP A 455 -13.71 2.71 -27.53
C ASP A 455 -13.33 1.32 -26.98
N PRO A 456 -12.73 1.25 -25.77
CA PRO A 456 -12.28 -0.01 -25.19
C PRO A 456 -13.42 -1.01 -24.90
N HIS A 457 -14.65 -0.53 -24.71
CA HIS A 457 -15.83 -1.38 -24.48
C HIS A 457 -16.15 -2.24 -25.72
N SER A 458 -15.88 -1.69 -26.90
CA SER A 458 -16.08 -2.36 -28.18
C SER A 458 -14.88 -3.19 -28.64
N GLY A 459 -13.73 -3.10 -27.96
CA GLY A 459 -12.50 -3.82 -28.29
C GLY A 459 -12.32 -5.14 -27.51
N PRO A 460 -11.24 -5.89 -27.81
CA PRO A 460 -10.87 -7.05 -27.01
C PRO A 460 -10.37 -6.60 -25.63
N MET A 461 -10.89 -7.20 -24.56
CA MET A 461 -10.44 -6.98 -23.19
C MET A 461 -10.38 -8.31 -22.42
N SER A 462 -9.17 -8.83 -22.33
CA SER A 462 -8.76 -9.94 -21.47
C SER A 462 -7.74 -9.42 -20.47
N VAL A 463 -8.11 -9.47 -19.19
CA VAL A 463 -7.43 -8.82 -18.06
C VAL A 463 -6.73 -9.86 -17.18
N TYR A 464 -5.46 -9.62 -16.87
CA TYR A 464 -4.71 -10.36 -15.84
C TYR A 464 -4.70 -9.56 -14.54
N GLU A 465 -5.43 -10.03 -13.53
CA GLU A 465 -5.46 -9.38 -12.21
C GLU A 465 -4.25 -9.81 -11.37
N LEU A 466 -3.59 -8.85 -10.72
CA LEU A 466 -2.26 -9.01 -10.13
C LEU A 466 -2.13 -8.30 -8.77
N HIS A 467 -1.70 -9.04 -7.74
CA HIS A 467 -1.09 -8.43 -6.55
C HIS A 467 0.42 -8.33 -6.73
N LEU A 468 0.94 -7.11 -6.95
CA LEU A 468 2.35 -6.90 -7.32
C LEU A 468 3.33 -7.50 -6.30
N GLY A 469 3.07 -7.33 -4.99
CA GLY A 469 3.97 -7.80 -3.92
C GLY A 469 3.99 -9.31 -3.68
N SER A 470 3.16 -10.08 -4.38
CA SER A 470 3.09 -11.54 -4.23
C SER A 470 3.01 -12.30 -5.56
N TRP A 471 3.04 -11.62 -6.70
CA TRP A 471 3.26 -12.27 -7.99
C TRP A 471 4.60 -13.00 -8.00
N LYS A 472 5.67 -12.26 -7.73
CA LYS A 472 7.01 -12.74 -7.40
C LYS A 472 7.52 -11.88 -6.26
N LYS A 473 8.03 -12.52 -5.20
CA LYS A 473 8.51 -11.81 -4.02
C LYS A 473 9.72 -10.94 -4.35
N ASP A 474 9.87 -9.87 -3.58
CA ASP A 474 11.04 -8.99 -3.55
C ASP A 474 11.35 -8.28 -4.88
N LEU A 475 10.33 -8.05 -5.73
CA LEU A 475 10.49 -7.25 -6.94
C LEU A 475 10.29 -5.76 -6.67
N THR A 476 11.20 -4.95 -7.21
CA THR A 476 10.98 -3.52 -7.42
C THR A 476 10.06 -3.26 -8.63
N TYR A 477 9.54 -2.04 -8.77
CA TYR A 477 8.77 -1.63 -9.95
C TYR A 477 9.59 -1.80 -11.25
N LEU A 478 10.90 -1.53 -11.20
CA LEU A 478 11.79 -1.68 -12.35
C LEU A 478 11.95 -3.15 -12.77
N GLU A 479 12.17 -4.05 -11.82
CA GLU A 479 12.30 -5.48 -12.12
C GLU A 479 10.97 -6.10 -12.54
N ALA A 480 9.87 -5.63 -11.97
CA ALA A 480 8.53 -6.01 -12.37
C ALA A 480 8.23 -5.58 -13.82
N ALA A 481 8.73 -4.42 -14.26
CA ALA A 481 8.50 -3.92 -15.61
C ALA A 481 9.01 -4.88 -16.69
N ASP A 482 10.24 -5.35 -16.57
CA ASP A 482 10.81 -6.29 -17.54
C ASP A 482 10.08 -7.64 -17.51
N GLN A 483 9.83 -8.18 -16.32
CA GLN A 483 9.25 -9.52 -16.17
C GLN A 483 7.76 -9.57 -16.53
N LEU A 484 6.97 -8.55 -16.16
CA LEU A 484 5.55 -8.49 -16.48
C LEU A 484 5.35 -8.27 -17.98
N VAL A 485 6.14 -7.40 -18.62
CA VAL A 485 6.06 -7.22 -20.07
C VAL A 485 6.34 -8.54 -20.80
N GLU A 486 7.40 -9.26 -20.42
CA GLU A 486 7.69 -10.57 -21.01
C GLU A 486 6.52 -11.56 -20.80
N TYR A 487 6.03 -11.67 -19.56
CA TYR A 487 5.01 -12.64 -19.20
C TYR A 487 3.65 -12.36 -19.86
N LEU A 488 3.20 -11.11 -19.83
CA LEU A 488 1.92 -10.69 -20.38
C LEU A 488 1.92 -10.71 -21.91
N THR A 489 3.06 -10.36 -22.53
CA THR A 489 3.22 -10.51 -24.00
C THR A 489 3.16 -11.99 -24.39
N TRP A 490 3.83 -12.88 -23.64
CA TRP A 490 3.81 -14.31 -23.92
C TRP A 490 2.41 -14.93 -23.72
N THR A 491 1.71 -14.59 -22.63
CA THR A 491 0.35 -15.07 -22.35
C THR A 491 -0.72 -14.40 -23.22
N GLY A 492 -0.44 -13.24 -23.81
CA GLY A 492 -1.32 -12.55 -24.75
C GLY A 492 -2.48 -11.77 -24.11
N PHE A 493 -2.43 -11.51 -22.80
CA PHE A 493 -3.40 -10.62 -22.15
C PHE A 493 -3.33 -9.21 -22.76
N THR A 494 -4.47 -8.53 -22.81
CA THR A 494 -4.57 -7.16 -23.36
C THR A 494 -4.38 -6.09 -22.28
N HIS A 495 -4.68 -6.44 -21.03
CA HIS A 495 -4.63 -5.53 -19.90
C HIS A 495 -4.11 -6.27 -18.67
N VAL A 496 -3.50 -5.53 -17.75
CA VAL A 496 -3.24 -5.94 -16.38
C VAL A 496 -4.10 -5.10 -15.43
N GLU A 497 -4.74 -5.73 -14.46
CA GLU A 497 -5.42 -5.04 -13.35
C GLU A 497 -4.56 -5.18 -12.09
N LEU A 498 -4.02 -4.07 -11.63
CA LEU A 498 -3.19 -4.00 -10.44
C LEU A 498 -4.11 -3.80 -9.23
N MET A 499 -4.06 -4.72 -8.28
CA MET A 499 -4.60 -4.50 -6.94
C MET A 499 -4.02 -3.20 -6.33
N PRO A 500 -4.66 -2.58 -5.31
CA PRO A 500 -4.40 -1.19 -4.98
C PRO A 500 -2.92 -0.88 -4.74
N LEU A 501 -2.39 0.05 -5.54
CA LEU A 501 -1.00 0.51 -5.42
C LEU A 501 -0.85 1.78 -4.60
N ALA A 502 -1.94 2.43 -4.19
CA ALA A 502 -1.88 3.54 -3.23
C ALA A 502 -1.29 3.07 -1.89
N GLU A 503 -0.54 3.93 -1.19
CA GLU A 503 0.16 3.52 0.02
C GLU A 503 -0.81 3.09 1.13
N HIS A 504 -0.48 1.94 1.72
CA HIS A 504 -1.26 1.27 2.75
C HIS A 504 -0.29 0.67 3.79
N PRO A 505 -0.60 0.75 5.09
CA PRO A 505 0.37 0.37 6.13
C PRO A 505 0.51 -1.14 6.30
N PHE A 506 -0.56 -1.90 6.07
CA PHE A 506 -0.60 -3.33 6.35
C PHE A 506 -0.69 -4.16 5.06
N GLY A 507 0.32 -5.00 4.79
CA GLY A 507 0.38 -5.83 3.58
C GLY A 507 -0.78 -6.84 3.48
N GLY A 508 -1.21 -7.41 4.60
CA GLY A 508 -2.35 -8.33 4.65
C GLY A 508 -3.71 -7.69 4.37
N SER A 509 -3.79 -6.37 4.17
CA SER A 509 -4.99 -5.72 3.60
C SER A 509 -5.06 -5.83 2.07
N TRP A 510 -4.00 -6.34 1.44
CA TRP A 510 -3.80 -6.45 -0.01
C TRP A 510 -3.89 -5.12 -0.77
N GLY A 511 -3.79 -4.01 -0.05
CA GLY A 511 -3.92 -2.66 -0.57
C GLY A 511 -5.25 -1.96 -0.25
N TYR A 512 -6.29 -2.69 0.19
CA TYR A 512 -7.63 -2.12 0.38
C TYR A 512 -7.79 -1.24 1.64
N GLN A 513 -6.77 -1.11 2.47
CA GLN A 513 -6.76 -0.17 3.61
C GLN A 513 -5.76 0.97 3.38
N VAL A 514 -6.08 1.83 2.42
CA VAL A 514 -5.23 2.95 1.96
C VAL A 514 -5.16 4.08 2.99
N THR A 515 -3.94 4.60 3.22
CA THR A 515 -3.69 5.80 4.06
C THR A 515 -3.14 6.98 3.27
N SER A 516 -2.37 6.78 2.19
CA SER A 516 -1.87 7.86 1.34
C SER A 516 -2.32 7.68 -0.10
N TYR A 517 -3.47 8.29 -0.43
CA TYR A 517 -4.18 8.08 -1.69
C TYR A 517 -3.45 8.58 -2.94
N TYR A 518 -2.54 9.56 -2.77
CA TYR A 518 -1.81 10.21 -3.86
C TYR A 518 -0.36 9.71 -4.01
N ALA A 519 0.05 8.73 -3.18
CA ALA A 519 1.38 8.14 -3.26
C ALA A 519 1.26 6.66 -3.65
N PRO A 520 2.01 6.18 -4.66
CA PRO A 520 2.20 4.75 -4.82
C PRO A 520 2.99 4.19 -3.64
N THR A 521 2.72 2.93 -3.29
CA THR A 521 3.36 2.29 -2.15
C THR A 521 4.87 2.23 -2.32
N ALA A 522 5.59 2.69 -1.30
CA ALA A 522 7.04 2.75 -1.32
C ALA A 522 7.71 1.37 -1.25
N ARG A 523 6.93 0.29 -1.02
CA ARG A 523 7.41 -1.10 -0.93
C ARG A 523 8.21 -1.54 -2.16
N PHE A 524 7.85 -1.04 -3.34
CA PHE A 524 8.44 -1.49 -4.61
C PHE A 524 9.36 -0.46 -5.25
N GLY A 525 9.45 0.77 -4.70
CA GLY A 525 10.26 1.82 -5.27
C GLY A 525 9.62 3.20 -5.23
N SER A 526 10.17 4.11 -6.02
CA SER A 526 9.73 5.50 -6.12
C SER A 526 8.53 5.68 -7.07
N PRO A 527 7.81 6.81 -6.98
CA PRO A 527 6.75 7.13 -7.94
C PRO A 527 7.19 7.09 -9.42
N ASP A 528 8.40 7.54 -9.73
CA ASP A 528 8.93 7.52 -11.11
C ASP A 528 9.24 6.09 -11.59
N GLU A 529 9.53 5.16 -10.68
CA GLU A 529 9.69 3.75 -11.04
C GLU A 529 8.35 3.07 -11.32
N LEU A 530 7.25 3.47 -10.67
CA LEU A 530 5.91 3.03 -11.08
C LEU A 530 5.54 3.61 -12.46
N ARG A 531 5.87 4.88 -12.74
CA ARG A 531 5.71 5.45 -14.09
C ARG A 531 6.47 4.62 -15.13
N HIS A 532 7.69 4.21 -14.80
CA HIS A 532 8.48 3.31 -15.66
C HIS A 532 7.77 1.98 -15.94
N LEU A 533 7.22 1.32 -14.91
CA LEU A 533 6.45 0.09 -15.10
C LEU A 533 5.27 0.30 -16.08
N ILE A 534 4.47 1.34 -15.88
CA ILE A 534 3.30 1.63 -16.70
C ILE A 534 3.72 1.97 -18.14
N ASP A 535 4.72 2.83 -18.32
CA ASP A 535 5.27 3.21 -19.64
C ASP A 535 5.73 1.97 -20.42
N ARG A 536 6.41 1.03 -19.75
CA ARG A 536 6.88 -0.22 -20.35
C ARG A 536 5.73 -1.14 -20.77
N LEU A 537 4.65 -1.19 -19.99
CA LEU A 537 3.44 -1.93 -20.36
C LEU A 537 2.75 -1.30 -21.57
N HIS A 538 2.62 0.02 -21.62
CA HIS A 538 2.05 0.74 -22.77
C HIS A 538 2.87 0.55 -24.05
N GLN A 539 4.20 0.61 -23.96
CA GLN A 539 5.09 0.35 -25.09
C GLN A 539 4.99 -1.11 -25.60
N ALA A 540 4.58 -2.04 -24.74
CA ALA A 540 4.28 -3.41 -25.10
C ALA A 540 2.83 -3.64 -25.59
N GLY A 541 2.00 -2.59 -25.61
CA GLY A 541 0.61 -2.65 -26.01
C GLY A 541 -0.33 -3.27 -24.97
N ILE A 542 0.03 -3.19 -23.69
CA ILE A 542 -0.75 -3.71 -22.57
C ILE A 542 -1.34 -2.53 -21.78
N GLY A 543 -2.66 -2.50 -21.63
CA GLY A 543 -3.33 -1.48 -20.83
C GLY A 543 -3.25 -1.74 -19.33
N VAL A 544 -3.27 -0.68 -18.53
CA VAL A 544 -3.14 -0.77 -17.07
C VAL A 544 -4.44 -0.31 -16.38
N ILE A 545 -5.11 -1.23 -15.70
CA ILE A 545 -6.22 -0.94 -14.80
C ILE A 545 -5.67 -0.96 -13.37
N MET A 546 -6.17 -0.10 -12.50
CA MET A 546 -5.81 -0.09 -11.08
C MET A 546 -7.04 -0.11 -10.20
N ASP A 547 -7.00 -0.92 -9.14
CA ASP A 547 -8.01 -0.86 -8.09
C ASP A 547 -7.93 0.46 -7.32
N TRP A 548 -9.06 1.15 -7.28
CA TRP A 548 -9.26 2.42 -6.60
C TRP A 548 -10.22 2.22 -5.43
N VAL A 549 -9.85 2.74 -4.25
CA VAL A 549 -10.51 2.41 -2.97
C VAL A 549 -11.20 3.63 -2.35
N PRO A 550 -12.26 4.21 -2.96
CA PRO A 550 -12.96 5.37 -2.42
C PRO A 550 -13.97 5.03 -1.31
N ALA A 551 -14.20 3.74 -1.03
CA ALA A 551 -15.30 3.31 -0.16
C ALA A 551 -15.04 3.57 1.33
N HIS A 552 -13.80 3.41 1.78
CA HIS A 552 -13.43 3.50 3.19
C HIS A 552 -11.92 3.75 3.39
N PHE A 553 -11.51 4.04 4.61
CA PHE A 553 -10.10 4.17 5.01
C PHE A 553 -9.89 3.65 6.44
N PRO A 554 -8.68 3.21 6.84
CA PRO A 554 -8.45 2.62 8.15
C PRO A 554 -8.40 3.68 9.27
N LYS A 555 -8.46 3.22 10.53
CA LYS A 555 -8.54 4.08 11.73
C LYS A 555 -7.18 4.53 12.27
N ASP A 556 -6.12 4.36 11.50
CA ASP A 556 -4.76 4.79 11.82
C ASP A 556 -4.72 6.26 12.26
N SER A 557 -4.32 6.49 13.51
CA SER A 557 -4.37 7.82 14.15
C SER A 557 -3.40 8.83 13.51
N TRP A 558 -2.38 8.36 12.81
CA TRP A 558 -1.41 9.16 12.07
C TRP A 558 -1.87 9.50 10.64
N ALA A 559 -2.98 8.93 10.15
CA ALA A 559 -3.51 9.16 8.79
C ALA A 559 -4.77 10.05 8.82
N LEU A 560 -5.81 9.74 8.05
CA LEU A 560 -7.00 10.59 7.86
C LEU A 560 -7.96 10.63 9.06
N ALA A 561 -7.92 9.64 9.95
CA ALA A 561 -8.86 9.51 11.07
C ALA A 561 -8.83 10.73 12.00
N SER A 562 -9.99 11.38 12.19
CA SER A 562 -10.14 12.56 13.06
C SER A 562 -9.04 13.63 12.84
N PHE A 563 -8.79 13.93 11.56
CA PHE A 563 -7.58 14.61 11.08
C PHE A 563 -7.23 15.91 11.83
N ASP A 564 -8.22 16.77 12.07
CA ASP A 564 -8.08 18.06 12.77
C ASP A 564 -8.74 18.08 14.16
N GLY A 565 -8.87 16.89 14.79
CA GLY A 565 -9.57 16.70 16.06
C GLY A 565 -11.10 16.62 15.92
N THR A 566 -11.62 16.65 14.69
CA THR A 566 -13.03 16.40 14.38
C THR A 566 -13.16 15.28 13.34
N PRO A 567 -14.34 14.64 13.21
CA PRO A 567 -14.68 13.79 12.06
C PRO A 567 -14.65 14.57 10.73
N LEU A 568 -13.44 14.71 10.17
CA LEU A 568 -13.17 15.60 9.04
C LEU A 568 -13.41 14.88 7.70
N TYR A 569 -12.67 13.80 7.47
CA TYR A 569 -12.78 12.97 6.27
C TYR A 569 -13.89 11.93 6.42
N GLU A 570 -14.04 11.35 7.61
CA GLU A 570 -15.12 10.43 7.96
C GLU A 570 -16.45 11.16 8.25
N HIS A 571 -17.57 10.47 8.03
CA HIS A 571 -18.88 11.03 8.36
C HIS A 571 -19.08 11.11 9.90
N PRO A 572 -19.53 12.25 10.46
CA PRO A 572 -19.62 12.45 11.92
C PRO A 572 -20.66 11.56 12.62
N ASP A 573 -21.69 11.10 11.92
CA ASP A 573 -22.60 10.06 12.41
C ASP A 573 -21.97 8.66 12.20
N PRO A 574 -21.64 7.91 13.27
CA PRO A 574 -21.02 6.59 13.16
C PRO A 574 -21.88 5.55 12.44
N ARG A 575 -23.20 5.75 12.37
CA ARG A 575 -24.11 4.85 11.62
C ARG A 575 -23.91 4.94 10.12
N ARG A 576 -23.34 6.05 9.64
CA ARG A 576 -22.95 6.26 8.24
C ARG A 576 -21.43 6.21 8.05
N GLY A 577 -20.69 6.68 9.05
CA GLY A 577 -19.24 6.90 9.01
C GLY A 577 -18.37 5.71 9.37
N GLU A 578 -18.93 4.55 9.73
CA GLU A 578 -18.15 3.36 10.07
C GLU A 578 -18.63 2.11 9.34
N GLN A 579 -17.69 1.31 8.81
CA GLN A 579 -17.93 -0.09 8.43
C GLN A 579 -17.45 -0.99 9.56
N LYS A 580 -18.38 -1.40 10.42
CA LYS A 580 -18.06 -2.09 11.69
C LYS A 580 -17.38 -3.44 11.47
N ASP A 581 -17.86 -4.21 10.50
CA ASP A 581 -17.32 -5.54 10.21
C ASP A 581 -15.89 -5.49 9.67
N TRP A 582 -15.49 -4.36 9.08
CA TRP A 582 -14.13 -4.13 8.57
C TRP A 582 -13.25 -3.36 9.53
N GLY A 583 -13.83 -2.75 10.57
CA GLY A 583 -13.11 -1.89 11.51
C GLY A 583 -12.62 -0.57 10.90
N THR A 584 -13.21 -0.10 9.80
CA THR A 584 -12.76 1.07 9.02
C THR A 584 -13.74 2.25 9.10
N TYR A 585 -13.29 3.45 8.72
CA TYR A 585 -14.12 4.63 8.55
C TYR A 585 -14.63 4.77 7.10
N VAL A 586 -15.82 5.33 6.94
CA VAL A 586 -16.43 5.68 5.64
C VAL A 586 -16.31 7.19 5.44
N PHE A 587 -15.86 7.59 4.24
CA PHE A 587 -15.76 8.99 3.87
C PHE A 587 -17.10 9.73 3.95
N ASN A 588 -17.05 10.99 4.34
CA ASN A 588 -18.17 11.90 4.27
C ASN A 588 -18.38 12.40 2.84
N PHE A 589 -19.01 11.57 2.00
CA PHE A 589 -19.25 11.88 0.58
C PHE A 589 -20.10 13.16 0.35
N GLY A 590 -20.83 13.62 1.37
CA GLY A 590 -21.60 14.86 1.34
C GLY A 590 -20.77 16.12 1.58
N ARG A 591 -19.53 15.98 2.07
CA ARG A 591 -18.64 17.10 2.32
C ARG A 591 -17.86 17.44 1.05
N THR A 592 -18.00 18.68 0.61
CA THR A 592 -17.47 19.22 -0.64
C THR A 592 -15.97 18.99 -0.82
N GLU A 593 -15.16 19.22 0.20
CA GLU A 593 -13.70 19.06 0.11
C GLU A 593 -13.28 17.58 0.11
N VAL A 594 -14.01 16.71 0.83
CA VAL A 594 -13.77 15.25 0.86
C VAL A 594 -14.13 14.63 -0.50
N ARG A 595 -15.25 15.06 -1.08
CA ARG A 595 -15.63 14.71 -2.44
C ARG A 595 -14.57 15.14 -3.45
N ASN A 596 -14.09 16.38 -3.37
CA ASN A 596 -13.03 16.87 -4.24
C ASN A 596 -11.73 16.07 -4.08
N PHE A 597 -11.36 15.71 -2.84
CA PHE A 597 -10.22 14.85 -2.56
C PHE A 597 -10.29 13.52 -3.31
N LEU A 598 -11.46 12.86 -3.32
CA LEU A 598 -11.67 11.58 -4.00
C LEU A 598 -11.76 11.73 -5.53
N VAL A 599 -12.53 12.71 -6.03
CA VAL A 599 -12.67 12.94 -7.48
C VAL A 599 -11.34 13.34 -8.11
N ALA A 600 -10.58 14.23 -7.47
CA ALA A 600 -9.24 14.58 -7.92
C ALA A 600 -8.28 13.37 -7.80
N ASN A 601 -8.47 12.47 -6.83
CA ASN A 601 -7.62 11.29 -6.73
C ASN A 601 -7.82 10.31 -7.90
N ALA A 602 -9.06 10.10 -8.35
CA ALA A 602 -9.31 9.32 -9.56
C ALA A 602 -8.64 9.97 -10.79
N ALA A 603 -8.77 11.29 -10.95
CA ALA A 603 -8.12 12.02 -12.04
C ALA A 603 -6.59 11.97 -11.96
N TYR A 604 -6.02 12.01 -10.75
CA TYR A 604 -4.58 11.97 -10.50
C TYR A 604 -3.94 10.70 -11.08
N TRP A 605 -4.50 9.52 -10.79
CA TRP A 605 -3.96 8.26 -11.32
C TRP A 605 -4.05 8.20 -12.85
N LEU A 606 -5.16 8.66 -13.43
CA LEU A 606 -5.37 8.68 -14.88
C LEU A 606 -4.43 9.66 -15.62
N GLN A 607 -4.05 10.79 -14.98
CA GLN A 607 -3.26 11.85 -15.60
C GLN A 607 -1.77 11.82 -15.26
N GLU A 608 -1.39 11.54 -14.01
CA GLU A 608 0.00 11.62 -13.55
C GLU A 608 0.74 10.27 -13.63
N PHE A 609 -0.02 9.17 -13.70
CA PHE A 609 0.49 7.80 -13.85
C PHE A 609 -0.01 7.10 -15.12
N HIS A 610 -0.83 7.78 -15.94
CA HIS A 610 -1.34 7.28 -17.21
C HIS A 610 -2.14 5.97 -17.13
N VAL A 611 -2.65 5.54 -15.96
CA VAL A 611 -3.47 4.31 -15.92
C VAL A 611 -4.68 4.44 -16.87
N ASP A 612 -5.05 3.34 -17.51
CA ASP A 612 -6.09 3.28 -18.53
C ASP A 612 -7.48 3.00 -17.95
N GLY A 613 -7.55 2.61 -16.69
CA GLY A 613 -8.82 2.41 -16.03
C GLY A 613 -8.72 2.29 -14.52
N LEU A 614 -9.86 2.47 -13.86
CA LEU A 614 -9.99 2.29 -12.42
C LEU A 614 -11.10 1.30 -12.12
N ARG A 615 -10.83 0.33 -11.26
CA ARG A 615 -11.83 -0.60 -10.73
C ARG A 615 -12.17 -0.23 -9.29
N VAL A 616 -13.46 -0.09 -8.99
CA VAL A 616 -13.94 0.22 -7.64
C VAL A 616 -14.48 -1.04 -6.99
N ASP A 617 -13.83 -1.44 -5.90
CA ASP A 617 -14.27 -2.53 -5.04
C ASP A 617 -15.50 -2.15 -4.20
N ALA A 618 -16.32 -3.15 -3.87
CA ALA A 618 -17.40 -3.09 -2.91
C ALA A 618 -18.30 -1.87 -3.08
N VAL A 619 -18.71 -1.55 -4.32
CA VAL A 619 -19.57 -0.38 -4.62
C VAL A 619 -20.87 -0.45 -3.83
N ALA A 620 -21.38 -1.66 -3.56
CA ALA A 620 -22.53 -1.89 -2.69
C ALA A 620 -22.37 -1.26 -1.28
N SER A 621 -21.16 -1.29 -0.72
CA SER A 621 -20.86 -0.69 0.59
C SER A 621 -20.99 0.83 0.60
N MET A 622 -20.82 1.46 -0.57
CA MET A 622 -21.02 2.89 -0.76
C MET A 622 -22.49 3.23 -1.00
N LEU A 623 -23.17 2.44 -1.84
CA LEU A 623 -24.53 2.70 -2.32
C LEU A 623 -25.60 2.57 -1.24
N TYR A 624 -25.37 1.78 -0.20
CA TYR A 624 -26.39 1.44 0.79
C TYR A 624 -26.05 1.88 2.20
N LEU A 625 -26.98 2.62 2.81
CA LEU A 625 -26.91 3.03 4.22
C LEU A 625 -27.08 1.85 5.18
N ASP A 626 -27.70 0.75 4.74
CA ASP A 626 -27.92 -0.48 5.50
C ASP A 626 -26.89 -1.60 5.22
N TYR A 627 -25.85 -1.32 4.42
CA TYR A 627 -24.82 -2.32 4.11
C TYR A 627 -24.14 -2.83 5.39
N SER A 628 -24.17 -4.15 5.60
CA SER A 628 -23.64 -4.82 6.81
C SER A 628 -24.12 -4.22 8.14
N ARG A 629 -25.37 -3.74 8.19
CA ARG A 629 -25.95 -3.12 9.39
C ARG A 629 -27.31 -3.72 9.71
N GLU A 630 -27.55 -4.04 10.99
CA GLU A 630 -28.83 -4.57 11.44
C GLU A 630 -29.92 -3.47 11.53
N ALA A 631 -31.17 -3.88 11.64
CA ALA A 631 -32.28 -2.97 11.87
C ALA A 631 -32.06 -2.12 13.13
N GLY A 632 -32.20 -0.79 13.01
CA GLY A 632 -31.94 0.15 14.10
C GLY A 632 -30.49 0.62 14.21
N GLN A 633 -29.56 0.07 13.40
CA GLN A 633 -28.17 0.50 13.33
C GLN A 633 -27.88 1.46 12.16
N TRP A 634 -28.89 1.82 11.37
CA TRP A 634 -28.82 2.75 10.24
C TRP A 634 -30.09 3.61 10.16
N GLU A 635 -30.05 4.70 9.40
CA GLU A 635 -31.19 5.58 9.12
C GLU A 635 -31.42 5.75 7.61
N PRO A 636 -32.68 5.87 7.17
CA PRO A 636 -32.99 6.09 5.77
C PRO A 636 -32.57 7.47 5.28
N ASN A 637 -32.41 7.60 3.97
CA ASN A 637 -32.15 8.87 3.30
C ASN A 637 -33.37 9.81 3.42
N VAL A 638 -33.20 11.05 2.92
CA VAL A 638 -34.23 12.10 2.95
C VAL A 638 -35.54 11.73 2.23
N HIS A 639 -35.55 10.67 1.42
CA HIS A 639 -36.72 10.15 0.72
C HIS A 639 -37.29 8.85 1.34
N GLY A 640 -36.73 8.38 2.47
CA GLY A 640 -37.15 7.17 3.15
C GLY A 640 -36.55 5.87 2.61
N GLY A 641 -35.64 5.96 1.63
CA GLY A 641 -34.93 4.82 1.05
C GLY A 641 -33.63 4.47 1.77
N ARG A 642 -33.01 3.36 1.37
CA ARG A 642 -31.71 2.90 1.90
C ARG A 642 -30.52 3.39 1.09
N GLU A 643 -30.77 4.02 -0.03
CA GLU A 643 -29.75 4.49 -0.97
C GLU A 643 -28.99 5.67 -0.39
N ASN A 644 -27.65 5.61 -0.45
CA ASN A 644 -26.76 6.68 -0.03
C ASN A 644 -26.58 7.69 -1.17
N LEU A 645 -27.41 8.73 -1.18
CA LEU A 645 -27.49 9.70 -2.28
C LEU A 645 -26.17 10.44 -2.52
N GLU A 646 -25.43 10.72 -1.45
CA GLU A 646 -24.14 11.41 -1.52
C GLU A 646 -23.07 10.52 -2.19
N ALA A 647 -23.06 9.22 -1.89
CA ALA A 647 -22.18 8.26 -2.55
C ALA A 647 -22.54 8.08 -4.04
N ILE A 648 -23.83 7.95 -4.36
CA ILE A 648 -24.31 7.88 -5.75
C ILE A 648 -23.81 9.10 -6.54
N SER A 649 -24.00 10.29 -5.97
CA SER A 649 -23.53 11.53 -6.60
C SER A 649 -22.01 11.58 -6.76
N LEU A 650 -21.24 11.06 -5.80
CA LEU A 650 -19.78 10.98 -5.91
C LEU A 650 -19.36 10.08 -7.07
N LEU A 651 -19.94 8.89 -7.18
CA LEU A 651 -19.60 7.92 -8.24
C LEU A 651 -19.95 8.48 -9.62
N GLN A 652 -21.10 9.14 -9.75
CA GLN A 652 -21.49 9.82 -10.99
C GLN A 652 -20.50 10.92 -11.38
N GLU A 653 -20.06 11.71 -10.42
CA GLU A 653 -19.09 12.78 -10.65
C GLU A 653 -17.71 12.24 -10.99
N ALA A 654 -17.21 11.25 -10.25
CA ALA A 654 -15.93 10.60 -10.51
C ALA A 654 -15.88 9.97 -11.90
N ASN A 655 -16.92 9.24 -12.31
CA ASN A 655 -17.02 8.69 -13.66
C ASN A 655 -17.05 9.80 -14.73
N ALA A 656 -17.89 10.83 -14.55
CA ALA A 656 -18.00 11.92 -15.51
C ALA A 656 -16.68 12.71 -15.67
N VAL A 657 -15.94 12.92 -14.58
CA VAL A 657 -14.62 13.54 -14.60
C VAL A 657 -13.61 12.62 -15.28
N ALA A 658 -13.53 11.35 -14.91
CA ALA A 658 -12.60 10.36 -15.48
C ALA A 658 -12.69 10.32 -17.01
N TYR A 659 -13.88 10.11 -17.58
CA TYR A 659 -14.05 10.05 -19.04
C TYR A 659 -13.77 11.38 -19.76
N ARG A 660 -13.93 12.52 -19.08
CA ARG A 660 -13.62 13.84 -19.65
C ARG A 660 -12.12 14.11 -19.67
N VAL A 661 -11.42 13.77 -18.59
CA VAL A 661 -9.98 14.08 -18.44
C VAL A 661 -9.08 13.03 -19.07
N ALA A 662 -9.57 11.79 -19.21
CA ALA A 662 -8.88 10.67 -19.84
C ALA A 662 -9.84 9.94 -20.82
N PRO A 663 -10.06 10.51 -22.03
CA PRO A 663 -10.84 9.83 -23.06
C PRO A 663 -10.27 8.44 -23.38
N GLY A 664 -11.16 7.47 -23.56
CA GLY A 664 -10.80 6.07 -23.80
C GLY A 664 -10.38 5.28 -22.57
N ALA A 665 -10.39 5.88 -21.37
CA ALA A 665 -10.24 5.14 -20.12
C ALA A 665 -11.48 4.28 -19.82
N VAL A 666 -11.37 3.33 -18.88
CA VAL A 666 -12.49 2.48 -18.42
C VAL A 666 -12.69 2.59 -16.91
N MET A 667 -13.92 2.78 -16.48
CA MET A 667 -14.31 2.71 -15.08
C MET A 667 -15.07 1.41 -14.83
N ILE A 668 -14.62 0.58 -13.88
CA ILE A 668 -15.17 -0.75 -13.61
C ILE A 668 -15.74 -0.77 -12.19
N ALA A 669 -16.94 -1.35 -12.02
CA ALA A 669 -17.57 -1.52 -10.71
C ALA A 669 -17.68 -2.99 -10.31
N GLU A 670 -17.26 -3.33 -9.09
CA GLU A 670 -17.78 -4.50 -8.40
C GLU A 670 -18.98 -4.09 -7.56
N GLU A 671 -20.16 -4.51 -7.99
CA GLU A 671 -21.42 -4.19 -7.35
C GLU A 671 -22.25 -5.46 -7.24
N SER A 672 -22.31 -5.98 -6.02
CA SER A 672 -22.85 -7.32 -5.70
C SER A 672 -24.33 -7.33 -5.32
N THR A 673 -25.02 -6.18 -5.36
CA THR A 673 -26.48 -6.13 -5.28
C THR A 673 -27.06 -5.93 -6.68
N SER A 674 -28.37 -6.10 -6.87
CA SER A 674 -28.99 -5.88 -8.17
C SER A 674 -29.27 -4.39 -8.43
N PHE A 675 -28.32 -3.49 -8.13
CA PHE A 675 -28.50 -2.05 -8.37
C PHE A 675 -28.65 -1.80 -9.87
N PRO A 676 -29.69 -1.08 -10.32
CA PRO A 676 -29.93 -0.88 -11.74
C PRO A 676 -29.08 0.26 -12.31
N GLY A 677 -28.64 0.11 -13.57
CA GLY A 677 -28.01 1.19 -14.33
C GLY A 677 -26.61 1.53 -13.86
N VAL A 678 -25.86 0.53 -13.39
CA VAL A 678 -24.46 0.70 -12.97
C VAL A 678 -23.61 1.17 -14.16
N THR A 679 -23.79 0.53 -15.31
CA THR A 679 -23.08 0.85 -16.56
C THR A 679 -23.84 1.80 -17.49
N THR A 680 -24.94 2.38 -17.00
CA THR A 680 -25.71 3.36 -17.75
C THR A 680 -25.07 4.76 -17.60
N PRO A 681 -25.02 5.59 -18.66
CA PRO A 681 -24.46 6.93 -18.58
C PRO A 681 -25.13 7.80 -17.50
N THR A 682 -24.35 8.67 -16.86
CA THR A 682 -24.84 9.59 -15.82
C THR A 682 -25.92 10.54 -16.34
N SER A 683 -25.86 10.95 -17.61
CA SER A 683 -26.89 11.76 -18.27
C SER A 683 -28.25 11.06 -18.39
N ALA A 684 -28.29 9.74 -18.27
CA ALA A 684 -29.50 8.93 -18.27
C ALA A 684 -29.89 8.44 -16.85
N GLY A 685 -29.21 8.94 -15.81
CA GLY A 685 -29.50 8.61 -14.41
C GLY A 685 -28.77 7.36 -13.89
N GLY A 686 -27.85 6.77 -14.65
CA GLY A 686 -26.99 5.68 -14.18
C GLY A 686 -25.81 6.15 -13.33
N LEU A 687 -25.02 5.21 -12.82
CA LEU A 687 -23.79 5.52 -12.08
C LEU A 687 -22.64 5.97 -13.00
N GLY A 688 -22.71 5.61 -14.29
CA GLY A 688 -21.74 6.01 -15.29
C GLY A 688 -20.51 5.11 -15.42
N PHE A 689 -20.47 3.93 -14.78
CA PHE A 689 -19.38 2.99 -15.02
C PHE A 689 -19.41 2.48 -16.45
N GLY A 690 -18.25 2.06 -16.95
CA GLY A 690 -18.11 1.44 -18.27
C GLY A 690 -18.39 -0.05 -18.23
N LEU A 691 -17.94 -0.71 -17.16
CA LEU A 691 -18.12 -2.15 -16.95
C LEU A 691 -18.60 -2.44 -15.52
N LYS A 692 -19.30 -3.56 -15.36
CA LYS A 692 -19.70 -4.15 -14.08
C LYS A 692 -19.21 -5.59 -14.00
N TRP A 693 -18.61 -5.99 -12.89
CA TRP A 693 -18.32 -7.39 -12.61
C TRP A 693 -19.61 -8.22 -12.53
N ASN A 694 -19.68 -9.31 -13.28
CA ASN A 694 -20.81 -10.23 -13.26
C ASN A 694 -20.68 -11.24 -12.13
N MET A 695 -20.94 -10.78 -10.91
CA MET A 695 -20.87 -11.63 -9.71
C MET A 695 -21.87 -12.79 -9.74
N GLY A 696 -23.00 -12.63 -10.43
CA GLY A 696 -23.98 -13.71 -10.62
C GLY A 696 -23.43 -14.83 -11.49
N TRP A 697 -22.88 -14.49 -12.66
CA TRP A 697 -22.19 -15.46 -13.53
C TRP A 697 -21.06 -16.18 -12.80
N MET A 698 -20.22 -15.44 -12.06
CA MET A 698 -19.09 -16.02 -11.33
C MET A 698 -19.58 -17.07 -10.31
N ASN A 699 -20.55 -16.69 -9.45
CA ASN A 699 -21.06 -17.58 -8.41
C ASN A 699 -21.72 -18.84 -8.98
N ASP A 700 -22.58 -18.68 -9.98
CA ASP A 700 -23.30 -19.81 -10.59
C ASP A 700 -22.33 -20.73 -11.34
N THR A 701 -21.35 -20.17 -12.05
CA THR A 701 -20.35 -20.96 -12.79
C THR A 701 -19.43 -21.73 -11.84
N LEU A 702 -18.90 -21.09 -10.79
CA LEU A 702 -18.02 -21.75 -9.82
C LEU A 702 -18.75 -22.84 -9.03
N ARG A 703 -20.02 -22.63 -8.66
CA ARG A 703 -20.85 -23.67 -8.02
C ARG A 703 -21.05 -24.87 -8.95
N TYR A 704 -21.37 -24.60 -10.22
CA TYR A 704 -21.61 -25.64 -11.21
C TYR A 704 -20.38 -26.52 -11.46
N VAL A 705 -19.20 -25.91 -11.64
CA VAL A 705 -17.96 -26.68 -11.90
C VAL A 705 -17.46 -27.41 -10.66
N HIS A 706 -17.80 -26.93 -9.45
CA HIS A 706 -17.46 -27.62 -8.21
C HIS A 706 -18.22 -28.94 -8.02
N GLU A 707 -19.42 -29.02 -8.58
CA GLU A 707 -20.28 -30.20 -8.49
C GLU A 707 -19.71 -31.40 -9.26
N ASP A 708 -19.95 -32.61 -8.76
CA ASP A 708 -19.59 -33.85 -9.44
C ASP A 708 -20.30 -33.91 -10.82
N PRO A 709 -19.60 -34.28 -11.91
CA PRO A 709 -20.19 -34.35 -13.24
C PRO A 709 -21.55 -35.06 -13.32
N ILE A 710 -21.75 -36.13 -12.54
CA ILE A 710 -23.03 -36.86 -12.58
C ILE A 710 -24.21 -36.03 -12.06
N ASN A 711 -23.95 -35.08 -11.16
CA ASN A 711 -24.96 -34.23 -10.54
C ASN A 711 -25.22 -32.95 -11.33
N ARG A 712 -24.28 -32.51 -12.18
CA ARG A 712 -24.39 -31.29 -12.99
C ARG A 712 -25.66 -31.20 -13.85
N ARG A 713 -26.30 -32.32 -14.18
CA ARG A 713 -27.60 -32.33 -14.89
C ARG A 713 -28.72 -31.64 -14.11
N TYR A 714 -28.68 -31.70 -12.78
CA TYR A 714 -29.67 -31.05 -11.91
C TYR A 714 -29.43 -29.54 -11.75
N HIS A 715 -28.22 -29.09 -12.13
CA HIS A 715 -27.73 -27.73 -11.98
C HIS A 715 -27.52 -27.02 -13.32
N HIS A 716 -27.90 -27.62 -14.45
CA HIS A 716 -27.64 -27.07 -15.78
C HIS A 716 -28.18 -25.64 -15.97
N GLY A 717 -29.27 -25.31 -15.25
CA GLY A 717 -29.82 -23.96 -15.22
C GLY A 717 -28.82 -22.89 -14.76
N GLU A 718 -27.90 -23.21 -13.83
CA GLU A 718 -26.89 -22.29 -13.28
C GLU A 718 -26.02 -21.69 -14.40
N LEU A 719 -25.56 -22.50 -15.36
CA LEU A 719 -24.76 -22.00 -16.49
C LEU A 719 -25.56 -21.13 -17.46
N THR A 720 -26.83 -21.46 -17.69
CA THR A 720 -27.66 -20.77 -18.68
C THR A 720 -28.30 -19.49 -18.15
N PHE A 721 -28.38 -19.32 -16.82
CA PHE A 721 -29.15 -18.26 -16.18
C PHE A 721 -28.54 -16.87 -16.37
N SER A 722 -27.21 -16.76 -16.37
CA SER A 722 -26.51 -15.49 -16.58
C SER A 722 -26.91 -14.80 -17.90
N LEU A 723 -27.17 -15.58 -18.96
CA LEU A 723 -27.60 -15.08 -20.27
C LEU A 723 -29.03 -14.53 -20.31
N VAL A 724 -29.83 -14.74 -19.26
CA VAL A 724 -31.13 -14.06 -19.10
C VAL A 724 -30.95 -12.56 -18.89
N TYR A 725 -29.86 -12.16 -18.24
CA TYR A 725 -29.57 -10.76 -17.93
C TYR A 725 -28.22 -10.25 -18.47
N ALA A 726 -27.42 -11.06 -19.16
CA ALA A 726 -26.09 -10.70 -19.65
C ALA A 726 -26.01 -9.43 -20.53
N PHE A 727 -27.16 -8.93 -21.02
CA PHE A 727 -27.26 -7.72 -21.83
C PHE A 727 -27.94 -6.54 -21.09
N SER A 728 -28.19 -6.66 -19.79
CA SER A 728 -28.76 -5.57 -18.97
C SER A 728 -27.73 -4.54 -18.53
N GLU A 729 -26.46 -4.95 -18.46
CA GLU A 729 -25.30 -4.13 -18.11
C GLU A 729 -24.14 -4.54 -19.02
N GLN A 730 -23.09 -3.73 -19.08
CA GLN A 730 -21.85 -4.09 -19.76
C GLN A 730 -20.98 -4.93 -18.81
N PHE A 731 -21.05 -6.25 -18.94
CA PHE A 731 -20.41 -7.15 -17.99
C PHE A 731 -18.94 -7.47 -18.32
N LEU A 732 -18.14 -7.49 -17.27
CA LEU A 732 -16.86 -8.19 -17.19
C LEU A 732 -17.08 -9.47 -16.36
N LEU A 733 -16.46 -10.58 -16.74
CA LEU A 733 -16.62 -11.91 -16.16
C LEU A 733 -15.42 -12.22 -15.26
N PRO A 734 -15.49 -11.96 -13.94
CA PRO A 734 -14.35 -12.09 -13.05
C PRO A 734 -14.19 -13.50 -12.51
N LEU A 735 -12.95 -14.01 -12.54
CA LEU A 735 -12.47 -15.05 -11.63
C LEU A 735 -11.30 -14.47 -10.83
N SER A 736 -11.64 -13.63 -9.85
CA SER A 736 -10.71 -12.73 -9.15
C SER A 736 -9.99 -13.38 -7.96
N HIS A 737 -9.12 -12.59 -7.32
CA HIS A 737 -8.38 -12.95 -6.10
C HIS A 737 -9.27 -13.43 -4.95
N ASP A 738 -10.44 -12.81 -4.77
CA ASP A 738 -11.39 -13.13 -3.70
C ASP A 738 -11.94 -14.55 -3.78
N GLU A 739 -11.90 -15.18 -4.96
CA GLU A 739 -12.47 -16.51 -5.17
C GLU A 739 -11.50 -17.66 -4.91
N VAL A 740 -10.23 -17.36 -4.63
CA VAL A 740 -9.16 -18.34 -4.41
C VAL A 740 -8.41 -18.17 -3.09
N VAL A 741 -9.13 -17.70 -2.07
CA VAL A 741 -8.65 -17.45 -0.70
C VAL A 741 -9.67 -17.90 0.35
N HIS A 742 -9.33 -17.76 1.64
CA HIS A 742 -10.22 -17.90 2.78
C HIS A 742 -10.96 -19.25 2.85
N GLY A 743 -10.33 -20.34 2.41
CA GLY A 743 -10.91 -21.68 2.44
C GLY A 743 -11.86 -21.97 1.26
N LYS A 744 -12.01 -21.05 0.30
CA LYS A 744 -12.80 -21.28 -0.92
C LYS A 744 -12.11 -22.26 -1.90
N GLY A 745 -10.81 -22.52 -1.72
CA GLY A 745 -9.97 -23.31 -2.62
C GLY A 745 -9.56 -22.57 -3.90
N SER A 746 -8.42 -22.95 -4.48
CA SER A 746 -7.99 -22.50 -5.81
C SER A 746 -8.94 -22.96 -6.91
N LEU A 747 -8.84 -22.39 -8.11
CA LEU A 747 -9.63 -22.85 -9.26
C LEU A 747 -9.40 -24.34 -9.56
N TYR A 748 -8.15 -24.80 -9.45
CA TYR A 748 -7.79 -26.22 -9.53
C TYR A 748 -8.45 -27.05 -8.41
N GLY A 749 -8.42 -26.53 -7.18
CA GLY A 749 -8.98 -27.19 -6.00
C GLY A 749 -10.50 -27.38 -6.10
N LYS A 750 -11.20 -26.45 -6.75
CA LYS A 750 -12.64 -26.50 -6.98
C LYS A 750 -13.05 -27.61 -7.95
N MET A 751 -12.17 -28.04 -8.86
CA MET A 751 -12.51 -29.08 -9.85
C MET A 751 -12.59 -30.47 -9.21
N PRO A 752 -13.58 -31.30 -9.58
CA PRO A 752 -13.67 -32.70 -9.16
C PRO A 752 -12.71 -33.60 -9.96
N GLY A 753 -12.51 -34.82 -9.48
CA GLY A 753 -11.71 -35.83 -10.19
C GLY A 753 -10.23 -35.87 -9.80
N ASP A 754 -9.47 -36.65 -10.55
CA ASP A 754 -8.03 -36.78 -10.40
C ASP A 754 -7.27 -35.55 -10.95
N HIS A 755 -5.94 -35.54 -10.80
CA HIS A 755 -5.11 -34.42 -11.24
C HIS A 755 -5.32 -34.02 -12.71
N ARG A 756 -5.42 -35.00 -13.63
CA ARG A 756 -5.57 -34.72 -15.06
C ARG A 756 -6.99 -34.23 -15.38
N GLU A 757 -8.00 -34.80 -14.72
CA GLU A 757 -9.40 -34.34 -14.79
C GLU A 757 -9.56 -32.92 -14.25
N LYS A 758 -8.90 -32.58 -13.15
CA LYS A 758 -8.92 -31.22 -12.58
C LYS A 758 -8.32 -30.20 -13.54
N LEU A 759 -7.16 -30.49 -14.12
CA LEU A 759 -6.56 -29.62 -15.14
C LEU A 759 -7.46 -29.49 -16.37
N ALA A 760 -8.09 -30.58 -16.82
CA ALA A 760 -9.09 -30.53 -17.89
C ALA A 760 -10.28 -29.65 -17.52
N GLY A 761 -10.80 -29.76 -16.30
CA GLY A 761 -11.86 -28.91 -15.77
C GLY A 761 -11.51 -27.43 -15.76
N VAL A 762 -10.30 -27.06 -15.34
CA VAL A 762 -9.82 -25.66 -15.43
C VAL A 762 -9.77 -25.21 -16.88
N ARG A 763 -9.19 -26.01 -17.78
CA ARG A 763 -9.13 -25.69 -19.22
C ARG A 763 -10.52 -25.48 -19.83
N GLY A 764 -11.47 -26.36 -19.52
CA GLY A 764 -12.85 -26.26 -19.99
C GLY A 764 -13.58 -25.03 -19.45
N LEU A 765 -13.38 -24.69 -18.17
CA LEU A 765 -13.95 -23.49 -17.58
C LEU A 765 -13.40 -22.21 -18.22
N LEU A 766 -12.08 -22.11 -18.40
CA LEU A 766 -11.47 -20.92 -19.01
C LEU A 766 -11.90 -20.76 -20.47
N ALA A 767 -12.03 -21.85 -21.22
CA ALA A 767 -12.64 -21.78 -22.55
C ALA A 767 -14.10 -21.30 -22.49
N TYR A 768 -14.90 -21.77 -21.54
CA TYR A 768 -16.26 -21.24 -21.37
C TYR A 768 -16.27 -19.75 -21.05
N GLN A 769 -15.41 -19.27 -20.15
CA GLN A 769 -15.29 -17.85 -19.78
C GLN A 769 -14.96 -16.97 -21.00
N TRP A 770 -13.97 -17.35 -21.81
CA TRP A 770 -13.57 -16.58 -22.99
C TRP A 770 -14.62 -16.60 -24.12
N ALA A 771 -15.43 -17.66 -24.19
CA ALA A 771 -16.50 -17.78 -25.19
C ALA A 771 -17.81 -17.10 -24.77
N HIS A 772 -18.04 -16.93 -23.48
CA HIS A 772 -19.26 -16.31 -22.93
C HIS A 772 -19.29 -14.80 -23.23
N PRO A 773 -20.46 -14.19 -23.54
CA PRO A 773 -20.56 -12.74 -23.69
C PRO A 773 -20.10 -11.98 -22.45
N GLY A 774 -19.25 -10.97 -22.65
CA GLY A 774 -18.64 -10.14 -21.59
C GLY A 774 -17.11 -10.16 -21.64
N LYS A 775 -16.46 -9.13 -21.10
CA LYS A 775 -14.98 -9.04 -21.03
C LYS A 775 -14.43 -10.03 -20.00
N GLN A 776 -13.15 -10.41 -20.07
CA GLN A 776 -12.58 -11.44 -19.18
C GLN A 776 -11.63 -10.85 -18.15
N LEU A 777 -11.67 -11.38 -16.92
CA LEU A 777 -10.66 -11.15 -15.89
C LEU A 777 -10.28 -12.47 -15.21
N LEU A 778 -8.98 -12.70 -15.08
CA LEU A 778 -8.42 -13.88 -14.43
C LEU A 778 -7.30 -13.47 -13.46
N PHE A 779 -7.39 -13.91 -12.21
CA PHE A 779 -6.36 -13.64 -11.23
C PHE A 779 -5.10 -14.49 -11.42
N MET A 780 -3.96 -13.88 -11.14
CA MET A 780 -2.66 -14.53 -11.15
C MET A 780 -2.63 -15.87 -10.38
N GLY A 781 -1.90 -16.85 -10.93
CA GLY A 781 -1.88 -18.22 -10.44
C GLY A 781 -2.93 -19.13 -11.08
N GLN A 782 -4.09 -18.60 -11.49
CA GLN A 782 -5.14 -19.41 -12.10
C GLN A 782 -4.83 -19.82 -13.55
N GLU A 783 -4.03 -19.04 -14.26
CA GLU A 783 -3.64 -19.26 -15.66
C GLU A 783 -2.77 -20.51 -15.86
N PHE A 784 -2.07 -20.96 -14.82
CA PHE A 784 -1.35 -22.25 -14.79
C PHE A 784 -1.98 -23.24 -13.81
N ALA A 785 -3.22 -22.97 -13.37
CA ALA A 785 -3.97 -23.81 -12.44
C ALA A 785 -3.23 -24.09 -11.12
N GLN A 786 -2.70 -23.06 -10.46
CA GLN A 786 -2.09 -23.19 -9.14
C GLN A 786 -2.97 -24.02 -8.20
N SER A 787 -2.34 -24.98 -7.51
CA SER A 787 -3.08 -25.94 -6.68
C SER A 787 -3.53 -25.36 -5.33
N ALA A 788 -2.67 -24.59 -4.66
CA ALA A 788 -2.98 -23.95 -3.39
C ALA A 788 -3.77 -22.64 -3.59
N GLU A 789 -4.50 -22.24 -2.55
CA GLU A 789 -5.04 -20.88 -2.45
C GLU A 789 -3.93 -19.84 -2.59
N TRP A 790 -4.30 -18.65 -3.06
CA TRP A 790 -3.40 -17.53 -3.06
C TRP A 790 -3.02 -17.16 -1.62
N ASN A 791 -1.73 -16.87 -1.43
CA ASN A 791 -1.18 -16.43 -0.17
C ASN A 791 -0.17 -15.30 -0.47
N GLU A 792 -0.48 -14.09 -0.03
CA GLU A 792 0.32 -12.90 -0.33
C GLU A 792 1.74 -12.96 0.27
N GLU A 793 1.87 -13.58 1.44
CA GLU A 793 3.15 -13.67 2.15
C GLU A 793 4.13 -14.58 1.41
N ARG A 794 3.64 -15.68 0.84
CA ARG A 794 4.46 -16.73 0.19
C ARG A 794 4.71 -16.47 -1.29
N GLY A 795 3.79 -15.77 -1.95
CA GLY A 795 3.77 -15.57 -3.41
C GLY A 795 3.25 -16.78 -4.20
N LEU A 796 3.29 -16.69 -5.53
CA LEU A 796 2.80 -17.75 -6.42
C LEU A 796 3.71 -18.99 -6.46
N ASP A 797 3.09 -20.15 -6.62
CA ASP A 797 3.73 -21.47 -6.74
C ASP A 797 4.28 -21.70 -8.16
N TRP A 798 5.23 -20.87 -8.60
CA TRP A 798 5.81 -20.91 -9.96
C TRP A 798 6.41 -22.26 -10.38
N TRP A 799 6.80 -23.09 -9.41
CA TRP A 799 7.30 -24.45 -9.65
C TRP A 799 6.27 -25.36 -10.33
N HIS A 800 4.98 -25.01 -10.31
CA HIS A 800 3.96 -25.70 -11.10
C HIS A 800 4.23 -25.61 -12.61
N MET A 801 4.92 -24.58 -13.09
CA MET A 801 5.26 -24.45 -14.51
C MET A 801 6.27 -25.49 -15.02
N ASP A 802 6.92 -26.23 -14.11
CA ASP A 802 7.76 -27.40 -14.44
C ASP A 802 6.93 -28.68 -14.68
N ASP A 803 5.67 -28.70 -14.25
CA ASP A 803 4.73 -29.78 -14.55
C ASP A 803 4.09 -29.56 -15.94
N PRO A 804 4.18 -30.54 -16.86
CA PRO A 804 3.63 -30.41 -18.21
C PRO A 804 2.12 -30.15 -18.26
N GLY A 805 1.36 -30.64 -17.28
CA GLY A 805 -0.08 -30.44 -17.20
C GLY A 805 -0.44 -29.00 -16.85
N HIS A 806 0.17 -28.44 -15.80
CA HIS A 806 0.02 -27.04 -15.41
C HIS A 806 0.52 -26.08 -16.50
N ARG A 807 1.71 -26.36 -17.08
CA ARG A 807 2.22 -25.62 -18.25
C ARG A 807 1.24 -25.67 -19.42
N GLY A 808 0.58 -26.81 -19.64
CA GLY A 808 -0.45 -26.99 -20.66
C GLY A 808 -1.67 -26.09 -20.46
N VAL A 809 -2.06 -25.79 -19.21
CA VAL A 809 -3.11 -24.79 -18.93
C VAL A 809 -2.67 -23.39 -19.35
N ALA A 810 -1.42 -23.01 -19.04
CA ALA A 810 -0.89 -21.71 -19.42
C ALA A 810 -0.76 -21.56 -20.95
N GLU A 811 -0.36 -22.61 -21.66
CA GLU A 811 -0.36 -22.64 -23.13
C GLU A 811 -1.79 -22.56 -23.70
N LEU A 812 -2.80 -23.12 -23.03
CA LEU A 812 -4.19 -22.94 -23.42
C LEU A 812 -4.62 -21.48 -23.24
N VAL A 813 -4.32 -20.83 -22.11
CA VAL A 813 -4.66 -19.42 -21.89
C VAL A 813 -4.03 -18.53 -22.97
N ARG A 814 -2.78 -18.81 -23.33
CA ARG A 814 -2.12 -18.17 -24.47
C ARG A 814 -2.91 -18.34 -25.76
N ARG A 815 -3.34 -19.57 -26.07
CA ARG A 815 -4.17 -19.83 -27.26
C ARG A 815 -5.54 -19.15 -27.19
N LEU A 816 -6.18 -19.13 -26.02
CA LEU A 816 -7.46 -18.46 -25.81
C LEU A 816 -7.35 -16.96 -26.13
N ASN A 817 -6.28 -16.31 -25.65
CA ASN A 817 -6.01 -14.90 -25.91
C ASN A 817 -5.64 -14.59 -27.38
N GLU A 818 -4.98 -15.51 -28.09
CA GLU A 818 -4.80 -15.40 -29.54
C GLU A 818 -6.14 -15.44 -30.28
N VAL A 819 -6.91 -16.52 -30.08
CA VAL A 819 -8.19 -16.72 -30.77
C VAL A 819 -9.18 -15.60 -30.42
N TYR A 820 -9.19 -15.14 -29.18
CA TYR A 820 -10.02 -14.02 -28.74
C TYR A 820 -9.70 -12.73 -29.51
N ARG A 821 -8.41 -12.38 -29.68
CA ARG A 821 -8.04 -11.18 -30.44
C ARG A 821 -8.33 -11.31 -31.93
N ASP A 822 -8.12 -12.51 -32.49
CA ASP A 822 -8.28 -12.77 -33.93
C ASP A 822 -9.75 -12.81 -34.38
N HIS A 823 -10.69 -13.08 -33.47
CA HIS A 823 -12.12 -13.26 -33.78
C HIS A 823 -13.00 -12.21 -33.09
N PRO A 824 -13.36 -11.10 -33.78
CA PRO A 824 -14.31 -10.10 -33.29
C PRO A 824 -15.65 -10.65 -32.78
N ALA A 825 -16.08 -11.82 -33.24
CA ALA A 825 -17.27 -12.50 -32.72
C ALA A 825 -17.25 -12.67 -31.20
N LEU A 826 -16.06 -12.84 -30.61
CA LEU A 826 -15.85 -13.09 -29.19
C LEU A 826 -15.88 -11.82 -28.33
N TRP A 827 -15.82 -10.62 -28.91
CA TRP A 827 -15.75 -9.37 -28.12
C TRP A 827 -16.50 -8.17 -28.70
N GLY A 828 -16.67 -8.07 -30.01
CA GLY A 828 -17.22 -6.88 -30.67
C GLY A 828 -18.72 -6.67 -30.49
N GLN A 829 -19.44 -7.67 -29.95
CA GLN A 829 -20.89 -7.62 -29.69
C GLN A 829 -21.25 -8.18 -28.30
N ASP A 830 -20.34 -8.13 -27.32
CA ASP A 830 -20.56 -8.67 -25.97
C ASP A 830 -21.83 -8.14 -25.29
N PHE A 831 -22.14 -6.86 -25.51
CA PHE A 831 -23.23 -6.16 -24.82
C PHE A 831 -24.51 -6.08 -25.66
N SER A 832 -24.61 -6.90 -26.72
CA SER A 832 -25.75 -6.94 -27.63
C SER A 832 -26.27 -8.36 -27.77
N PRO A 833 -27.59 -8.59 -27.64
CA PRO A 833 -28.18 -9.90 -27.91
C PRO A 833 -27.89 -10.43 -29.33
N ALA A 834 -27.57 -9.55 -30.29
CA ALA A 834 -27.20 -9.96 -31.64
C ALA A 834 -25.83 -10.68 -31.71
N GLY A 835 -24.97 -10.51 -30.71
CA GLY A 835 -23.66 -11.15 -30.63
C GLY A 835 -23.68 -12.60 -30.19
N PHE A 836 -24.83 -13.11 -29.76
CA PHE A 836 -24.97 -14.43 -29.15
C PHE A 836 -26.24 -15.15 -29.62
N ARG A 837 -26.15 -16.47 -29.82
CA ARG A 837 -27.32 -17.31 -30.03
C ARG A 837 -27.12 -18.72 -29.50
N TRP A 838 -28.08 -19.21 -28.73
CA TRP A 838 -28.14 -20.63 -28.37
C TRP A 838 -28.42 -21.51 -29.59
N LEU A 839 -27.63 -22.56 -29.76
CA LEU A 839 -27.92 -23.69 -30.66
C LEU A 839 -28.62 -24.80 -29.88
N ASP A 840 -28.05 -25.14 -28.72
CA ASP A 840 -28.66 -26.02 -27.73
C ASP A 840 -28.21 -25.64 -26.32
N ALA A 841 -29.20 -25.30 -25.48
CA ALA A 841 -29.02 -24.94 -24.07
C ALA A 841 -29.68 -25.95 -23.12
N ASN A 842 -30.27 -27.03 -23.65
CA ASN A 842 -31.13 -27.94 -22.89
C ASN A 842 -30.53 -29.33 -22.73
N ASP A 843 -29.30 -29.57 -23.18
CA ASP A 843 -28.61 -30.86 -23.09
C ASP A 843 -27.96 -31.08 -21.71
N GLY A 844 -28.74 -30.83 -20.66
CA GLY A 844 -28.32 -31.00 -19.27
C GLY A 844 -27.98 -32.44 -18.92
N ASP A 845 -28.62 -33.42 -19.56
CA ASP A 845 -28.37 -34.84 -19.34
C ASP A 845 -26.96 -35.28 -19.78
N ARG A 846 -26.38 -34.61 -20.78
CA ARG A 846 -24.99 -34.81 -21.21
C ARG A 846 -24.04 -33.71 -20.73
N ASN A 847 -24.55 -32.69 -20.02
CA ASN A 847 -23.82 -31.50 -19.58
C ASN A 847 -23.16 -30.73 -20.74
N VAL A 848 -23.85 -30.63 -21.88
CA VAL A 848 -23.34 -29.95 -23.07
C VAL A 848 -24.08 -28.64 -23.29
N LEU A 849 -23.33 -27.61 -23.68
CA LEU A 849 -23.85 -26.34 -24.18
C LEU A 849 -23.33 -26.13 -25.59
N ALA A 850 -24.19 -25.71 -26.52
CA ALA A 850 -23.80 -25.33 -27.86
C ALA A 850 -24.36 -23.95 -28.20
N PHE A 851 -23.51 -23.03 -28.62
CA PHE A 851 -23.90 -21.67 -28.96
C PHE A 851 -23.03 -21.06 -30.05
N GLN A 852 -23.51 -19.96 -30.60
CA GLN A 852 -22.85 -19.17 -31.62
C GLN A 852 -22.51 -17.78 -31.06
N ARG A 853 -21.30 -17.32 -31.36
CA ARG A 853 -20.85 -15.94 -31.20
C ARG A 853 -20.71 -15.29 -32.59
N THR A 854 -21.12 -14.02 -32.72
CA THR A 854 -21.16 -13.34 -34.03
C THR A 854 -20.78 -11.88 -33.93
N ALA A 855 -19.97 -11.40 -34.87
CA ALA A 855 -19.77 -9.98 -35.13
C ALA A 855 -19.55 -9.73 -36.63
N GLY A 856 -20.53 -9.13 -37.30
CA GLY A 856 -20.51 -9.02 -38.76
C GLY A 856 -20.54 -10.41 -39.41
N ASP A 857 -19.57 -10.68 -40.29
CA ASP A 857 -19.42 -11.97 -40.98
C ASP A 857 -18.56 -12.98 -40.19
N ASP A 858 -17.91 -12.56 -39.10
CA ASP A 858 -17.13 -13.46 -38.23
C ASP A 858 -18.08 -14.23 -37.31
N VAL A 859 -17.96 -15.56 -37.33
CA VAL A 859 -18.84 -16.49 -36.61
C VAL A 859 -17.99 -17.57 -35.96
N VAL A 860 -18.15 -17.72 -34.65
CA VAL A 860 -17.54 -18.80 -33.87
C VAL A 860 -18.65 -19.67 -33.30
N ILE A 861 -18.57 -20.98 -33.56
CA ILE A 861 -19.46 -21.98 -32.99
C ILE A 861 -18.73 -22.65 -31.83
N VAL A 862 -19.36 -22.64 -30.66
CA VAL A 862 -18.79 -23.17 -29.43
C VAL A 862 -19.61 -24.37 -28.98
N VAL A 863 -18.95 -25.50 -28.78
CA VAL A 863 -19.52 -26.68 -28.13
C VAL A 863 -18.72 -26.97 -26.87
N GLN A 864 -19.34 -26.74 -25.73
CA GLN A 864 -18.76 -26.87 -24.40
C GLN A 864 -19.34 -28.10 -23.71
N SER A 865 -18.48 -29.00 -23.23
CA SER A 865 -18.84 -30.16 -22.42
C SER A 865 -18.31 -29.98 -21.01
N PHE A 866 -19.21 -30.10 -20.04
CA PHE A 866 -18.86 -30.26 -18.63
C PHE A 866 -19.08 -31.71 -18.17
N SER A 867 -19.21 -32.65 -19.10
CA SER A 867 -19.29 -34.07 -18.77
C SER A 867 -17.94 -34.62 -18.35
N GLY A 868 -17.93 -35.59 -17.44
CA GLY A 868 -16.74 -36.41 -17.16
C GLY A 868 -16.44 -37.45 -18.24
N GLN A 869 -17.22 -37.48 -19.33
CA GLN A 869 -17.06 -38.42 -20.43
C GLN A 869 -16.97 -37.69 -21.77
N THR A 870 -16.23 -38.31 -22.71
CA THR A 870 -16.23 -37.87 -24.11
C THR A 870 -17.61 -38.09 -24.71
N ILE A 871 -18.13 -37.06 -25.38
CA ILE A 871 -19.38 -37.15 -26.13
C ILE A 871 -19.04 -37.48 -27.58
N GLU A 872 -19.27 -38.74 -27.94
CA GLU A 872 -19.13 -39.23 -29.31
C GLU A 872 -20.36 -38.86 -30.14
N ASP A 873 -20.16 -38.71 -31.45
CA ASP A 873 -21.20 -38.47 -32.45
C ASP A 873 -22.13 -37.27 -32.15
N TYR A 874 -21.64 -36.23 -31.47
CA TYR A 874 -22.43 -35.03 -31.16
C TYR A 874 -22.69 -34.20 -32.42
N ARG A 875 -23.95 -34.06 -32.83
CA ARG A 875 -24.32 -33.24 -33.98
C ARG A 875 -24.56 -31.78 -33.54
N VAL A 876 -23.97 -30.82 -34.26
CA VAL A 876 -24.19 -29.38 -34.02
C VAL A 876 -24.66 -28.71 -35.30
N GLY A 877 -25.66 -27.83 -35.19
CA GLY A 877 -26.13 -26.99 -36.30
C GLY A 877 -25.11 -25.91 -36.66
N LEU A 878 -24.91 -25.65 -37.95
CA LEU A 878 -23.95 -24.68 -38.48
C LEU A 878 -24.62 -23.75 -39.50
N PRO A 879 -24.37 -22.43 -39.46
CA PRO A 879 -25.06 -21.45 -40.31
C PRO A 879 -24.71 -21.53 -41.79
N GLY A 880 -23.65 -22.25 -42.16
CA GLY A 880 -23.25 -22.46 -43.55
C GLY A 880 -22.63 -23.84 -43.75
N GLY A 881 -22.78 -24.36 -44.97
CA GLY A 881 -22.10 -25.57 -45.42
C GLY A 881 -20.60 -25.36 -45.67
N GLY A 882 -19.92 -26.45 -45.99
CA GLY A 882 -18.48 -26.47 -46.29
C GLY A 882 -17.64 -26.78 -45.05
N ARG A 883 -16.35 -26.47 -45.14
CA ARG A 883 -15.35 -26.82 -44.14
C ARG A 883 -15.29 -25.81 -42.99
N TRP A 884 -15.27 -26.32 -41.77
CA TRP A 884 -15.14 -25.56 -40.53
C TRP A 884 -13.88 -26.01 -39.78
N THR A 885 -12.97 -25.08 -39.49
CA THR A 885 -11.72 -25.35 -38.79
C THR A 885 -11.96 -25.43 -37.28
N GLU A 886 -11.36 -26.42 -36.62
CA GLU A 886 -11.26 -26.49 -35.16
C GLU A 886 -10.16 -25.54 -34.69
N VAL A 887 -10.53 -24.29 -34.38
CA VAL A 887 -9.57 -23.23 -33.99
C VAL A 887 -9.12 -23.35 -32.53
N LEU A 888 -9.94 -24.02 -31.70
CA LEU A 888 -9.64 -24.37 -30.32
C LEU A 888 -10.18 -25.77 -30.01
N ASN A 889 -9.35 -26.58 -29.35
CA ASN A 889 -9.73 -27.82 -28.69
C ASN A 889 -8.96 -27.92 -27.38
N THR A 890 -9.67 -27.81 -26.25
CA THR A 890 -9.04 -27.79 -24.92
C THR A 890 -8.44 -29.12 -24.50
N ASP A 891 -8.70 -30.20 -25.25
CA ASP A 891 -8.20 -31.55 -25.00
C ASP A 891 -7.03 -31.95 -25.90
N ALA A 892 -6.49 -31.02 -26.69
CA ALA A 892 -5.29 -31.28 -27.47
C ALA A 892 -4.10 -31.70 -26.56
N ASP A 893 -3.25 -32.61 -27.07
CA ASP A 893 -2.08 -33.11 -26.34
C ASP A 893 -1.14 -31.99 -25.87
N LEU A 894 -1.04 -30.90 -26.64
CA LEU A 894 -0.25 -29.70 -26.31
C LEU A 894 -0.65 -29.08 -24.96
N TYR A 895 -1.93 -29.19 -24.59
CA TYR A 895 -2.47 -28.63 -23.34
C TYR A 895 -2.56 -29.67 -22.22
N GLY A 896 -2.00 -30.88 -22.42
CA GLY A 896 -2.08 -32.00 -21.47
C GLY A 896 -3.40 -32.78 -21.52
N GLY A 897 -4.21 -32.59 -22.57
CA GLY A 897 -5.46 -33.33 -22.79
C GLY A 897 -5.24 -34.78 -23.26
N TRP A 898 -6.31 -35.51 -23.54
CA TRP A 898 -6.29 -36.90 -24.02
C TRP A 898 -6.24 -37.03 -25.55
N GLY A 899 -6.21 -35.91 -26.28
CA GLY A 899 -6.15 -35.89 -27.74
C GLY A 899 -7.49 -36.19 -28.41
N VAL A 900 -8.61 -36.06 -27.69
CA VAL A 900 -9.94 -36.20 -28.27
C VAL A 900 -10.25 -34.95 -29.09
N GLY A 901 -10.58 -35.13 -30.36
CA GLY A 901 -10.87 -34.01 -31.26
C GLY A 901 -11.31 -34.45 -32.63
N ASN A 902 -11.37 -33.46 -33.54
CA ASN A 902 -11.95 -33.61 -34.87
C ASN A 902 -10.92 -33.52 -35.99
N LEU A 903 -9.65 -33.87 -35.71
CA LEU A 903 -8.55 -33.88 -36.68
C LEU A 903 -8.36 -32.52 -37.41
N GLY A 904 -8.61 -31.42 -36.69
CA GLY A 904 -8.38 -30.04 -37.14
C GLY A 904 -9.55 -29.37 -37.88
N SER A 905 -10.58 -30.11 -38.30
CA SER A 905 -11.71 -29.53 -39.04
C SER A 905 -12.86 -30.52 -39.22
N VAL A 906 -14.06 -30.00 -39.46
CA VAL A 906 -15.24 -30.79 -39.82
C VAL A 906 -15.92 -30.28 -41.09
N GLU A 907 -16.61 -31.18 -41.78
CA GLU A 907 -17.40 -30.84 -42.97
C GLU A 907 -18.88 -30.69 -42.60
N ALA A 908 -19.42 -29.50 -42.81
CA ALA A 908 -20.83 -29.21 -42.60
C ALA A 908 -21.66 -29.71 -43.80
N VAL A 909 -22.55 -30.67 -43.54
CA VAL A 909 -23.43 -31.28 -44.55
C VAL A 909 -24.82 -30.66 -44.49
N GLU A 910 -25.57 -30.73 -45.59
CA GLU A 910 -26.98 -30.31 -45.67
C GLU A 910 -27.86 -31.29 -44.88
N HIS A 911 -27.92 -31.08 -43.57
CA HIS A 911 -28.74 -31.85 -42.63
C HIS A 911 -29.19 -30.89 -41.54
N SER A 912 -30.48 -30.55 -41.52
CA SER A 912 -31.00 -29.57 -40.59
C SER A 912 -30.90 -30.05 -39.13
N HIS A 913 -30.33 -29.19 -38.28
CA HIS A 913 -30.19 -29.42 -36.85
C HIS A 913 -30.07 -28.10 -36.08
N HIS A 914 -30.54 -28.04 -34.83
CA HIS A 914 -30.51 -26.83 -33.97
C HIS A 914 -31.02 -25.55 -34.64
N GLY A 915 -32.02 -25.67 -35.52
CA GLY A 915 -32.58 -24.54 -36.29
C GLY A 915 -31.73 -24.10 -37.49
N GLU A 916 -30.61 -24.77 -37.77
CA GLU A 916 -29.76 -24.52 -38.94
C GLU A 916 -30.06 -25.46 -40.11
N ALA A 917 -29.72 -25.02 -41.32
CA ALA A 917 -29.83 -25.82 -42.54
C ALA A 917 -28.69 -26.86 -42.69
N HIS A 918 -27.52 -26.56 -42.12
CA HIS A 918 -26.35 -27.45 -42.17
C HIS A 918 -25.97 -27.93 -40.77
N SER A 919 -25.26 -29.05 -40.69
CA SER A 919 -24.70 -29.55 -39.43
C SER A 919 -23.47 -30.41 -39.65
N ALA A 920 -22.65 -30.54 -38.62
CA ALA A 920 -21.52 -31.46 -38.57
C ALA A 920 -21.64 -32.38 -37.35
N THR A 921 -21.01 -33.55 -37.42
CA THR A 921 -20.87 -34.46 -36.28
C THR A 921 -19.47 -34.28 -35.69
N LEU A 922 -19.41 -34.11 -34.37
CA LEU A 922 -18.21 -33.84 -33.60
C LEU A 922 -17.96 -34.96 -32.58
N ARG A 923 -16.69 -35.10 -32.21
CA ARG A 923 -16.26 -35.69 -30.95
C ARG A 923 -15.96 -34.54 -29.99
N VAL A 924 -16.66 -34.48 -28.87
CA VAL A 924 -16.50 -33.42 -27.87
C VAL A 924 -15.80 -34.00 -26.63
N PRO A 925 -14.65 -33.44 -26.22
CA PRO A 925 -13.88 -33.99 -25.11
C PRO A 925 -14.61 -33.90 -23.76
N ALA A 926 -14.20 -34.76 -22.82
CA ALA A 926 -14.61 -34.66 -21.43
C ALA A 926 -14.06 -33.36 -20.81
N PHE A 927 -14.86 -32.66 -20.01
CA PHE A 927 -14.51 -31.39 -19.37
C PHE A 927 -13.96 -30.32 -20.31
N GLY A 928 -14.23 -30.39 -21.60
CA GLY A 928 -13.55 -29.57 -22.59
C GLY A 928 -14.47 -28.86 -23.56
N ALA A 929 -13.85 -28.10 -24.46
CA ALA A 929 -14.53 -27.28 -25.45
C ALA A 929 -13.92 -27.47 -26.84
N VAL A 930 -14.78 -27.39 -27.86
CA VAL A 930 -14.39 -27.31 -29.27
C VAL A 930 -14.98 -26.03 -29.85
N TRP A 931 -14.13 -25.20 -30.48
CA TRP A 931 -14.57 -24.01 -31.19
C TRP A 931 -14.31 -24.16 -32.69
N LEU A 932 -15.32 -23.82 -33.48
CA LEU A 932 -15.30 -23.94 -34.92
C LEU A 932 -15.48 -22.58 -35.59
N VAL A 933 -14.66 -22.31 -36.60
CA VAL A 933 -14.80 -21.15 -37.49
C VAL A 933 -14.86 -21.63 -38.93
N ARG A 934 -15.67 -20.97 -39.76
CA ARG A 934 -15.81 -21.33 -41.16
C ARG A 934 -14.54 -20.96 -41.92
N GLU A 935 -14.02 -21.87 -42.74
CA GLU A 935 -12.94 -21.50 -43.66
C GLU A 935 -13.47 -20.52 -44.72
N PRO A 936 -12.71 -19.45 -45.04
CA PRO A 936 -13.05 -18.60 -46.18
C PRO A 936 -13.14 -19.47 -47.43
N VAL A 937 -14.22 -19.30 -48.19
CA VAL A 937 -14.31 -19.94 -49.51
C VAL A 937 -13.35 -19.18 -50.42
N GLU A 938 -12.26 -19.82 -50.87
CA GLU A 938 -11.45 -19.28 -51.97
C GLU A 938 -12.34 -19.21 -53.22
N ASP A 939 -12.65 -18.00 -53.66
CA ASP A 939 -13.37 -17.72 -54.92
C ASP A 939 -12.51 -18.02 -56.16
#